data_AF-Q9EYM9-F1
#
_entry.id   AF-Q9EYM9-F1
#
_cell.length_a   1.000
_cell.length_b   1.000
_cell.length_c   1.000
_cell.angle_alpha   90.00
_cell.angle_beta   90.00
_cell.angle_gamma   90.00
#
_symmetry.space_group_name_H-M   'P 1'
#
loop_
_entity.id
_entity.type
_entity.pdbx_description
1 polymer ?
#
loop_
_entity_poly.entity_id
_entity_poly.type
_entity_poly.pdbx_seq_one_letter_code
_entity_poly.pdbx_strand_id
1 'polypeptide(L)'
;MTKMFKWTAMMVSLMLTVLVAVNAVSVPRAAAADEFDAMRDKWKVTLTGGTAYNPLDPAIAAQITAITDEANANWSTMDNTPGTYLWSDLAGTAAADAGQLTSGHNRIKTMALAYATKGSSLQNDASLCSDILIALDWMYANRYNETKAKNGNWWDWEIGVPLALNDIVVLMYDQLSPTQITNYMNAVDHFQPTVTMTGANRVWECTVIGIRGIIVKSSAKLITARDGLSNVFNYVTSGDGFYKDGSFIQHGNHPYNGGYGIGLMKDLADLLYVLDDSTWEVTNVGIQNVYRWIYDSFEPFIYKGGMMDMTRGRDVSRYYDQDHDSGASIIGAIIRISQFAPAADAAAFRSMVKSWITADTTHDYFTHTSINFIVLAKEIVANASPRAELVKNYQFTGMDRTVHLRPGFGYGISMHSSRIYNYESINSENLKGWYLGDGATYLYNNDLTQYTDYWPTVNPYRLPGTTVDTVTKTNSNGHDQLSSMNWAGGTSILDTYGTSGMELDAVGSTLTAKKSWFLFDDEIVALGAGITSTDNRTIETIVENRKLNSSGTNAFTVNGTLKSNGLGFSESMTGVNWAHLAGSVSGSDIGYYFPGGSALKGLTEARTGKWSSIDSRASTPTTNVTSNFLTMWFDHGSNPTNGTYAYVTLPNKTSAQVSSYASNPNVTILENSASAQAVKENTLNVIGMNFWADALKWVQVGGANFVSSNKKASVMTSETANDIEIAVSDPTQANTSGINLEINRSATSALSVDPGVTVTQYAPTIKLTINTAAAKGKTFKAKLSYTAPPPGEIIVDNSSAELTGTWISSTGLPNYYGSDYVYNGVGTGADKIKWRPTILTEGDYDVYYRIPDGNAGRSTNAPFTVYYSGGSQAYAVNEQVVPGGQWIKLGTHHFVSGTSGYVELTDNANGTYVNADAVKFVLTVPSEIIVDNSDAELFGTWLFSTGLPNYYGSDYVYSNTGTGADKIRWRPTIPVTGDYQVYYRIPDGNTARATNAPFKVYYDGGSQLYTVNEQTVPGGVWMLLGTHHFLAGTTGYVELTDNANGSYVNADAIKFVR
;
A
#
# COMPACT_ATOMS: atom_id res chain seq x y z
N MET A 1 -20.49 55.06 -4.41
CA MET A 1 -20.35 54.25 -3.18
C MET A 1 -19.51 52.98 -3.41
N THR A 2 -18.49 53.04 -4.28
CA THR A 2 -17.74 51.85 -4.77
C THR A 2 -16.24 52.08 -4.89
N LYS A 3 -15.75 53.26 -4.50
CA LYS A 3 -14.30 53.57 -4.39
C LYS A 3 -13.78 53.53 -2.95
N MET A 4 -14.66 53.59 -1.95
CA MET A 4 -14.29 53.55 -0.53
C MET A 4 -14.08 52.11 0.00
N PHE A 5 -14.65 51.10 -0.65
CA PHE A 5 -14.53 49.69 -0.24
C PHE A 5 -13.21 49.01 -0.66
N LYS A 6 -12.52 49.56 -1.68
CA LYS A 6 -11.22 49.01 -2.13
C LYS A 6 -10.04 49.46 -1.26
N TRP A 7 -10.16 50.59 -0.57
CA TRP A 7 -9.10 51.07 0.34
C TRP A 7 -9.15 50.39 1.71
N THR A 8 -10.34 50.06 2.22
CA THR A 8 -10.48 49.34 3.50
C THR A 8 -10.07 47.86 3.38
N ALA A 9 -10.37 47.20 2.25
CA ALA A 9 -9.94 45.80 2.03
C ALA A 9 -8.41 45.68 1.86
N MET A 10 -7.77 46.67 1.24
CA MET A 10 -6.32 46.69 1.04
C MET A 10 -5.57 47.07 2.34
N MET A 11 -6.13 47.94 3.19
CA MET A 11 -5.59 48.23 4.53
C MET A 11 -5.79 47.08 5.53
N VAL A 12 -6.88 46.31 5.45
CA VAL A 12 -7.08 45.11 6.30
C VAL A 12 -6.16 43.97 5.86
N SER A 13 -5.87 43.83 4.57
CA SER A 13 -4.91 42.82 4.07
C SER A 13 -3.45 43.21 4.35
N LEU A 14 -3.11 44.52 4.34
CA LEU A 14 -1.79 45.01 4.76
C LEU A 14 -1.59 44.98 6.28
N MET A 15 -2.65 45.20 7.08
CA MET A 15 -2.60 45.04 8.53
C MET A 15 -2.57 43.56 8.96
N LEU A 16 -3.19 42.62 8.20
CA LEU A 16 -3.03 41.18 8.45
C LEU A 16 -1.64 40.65 8.04
N THR A 17 -1.01 41.20 7.01
CA THR A 17 0.36 40.79 6.63
C THR A 17 1.45 41.41 7.51
N VAL A 18 1.18 42.53 8.18
CA VAL A 18 2.07 43.10 9.20
C VAL A 18 1.83 42.49 10.60
N LEU A 19 0.64 41.93 10.90
CA LEU A 19 0.40 41.17 12.15
C LEU A 19 0.88 39.71 12.10
N VAL A 20 1.10 39.12 10.92
CA VAL A 20 1.67 37.78 10.75
C VAL A 20 3.21 37.80 10.73
N ALA A 21 3.83 38.98 10.65
CA ALA A 21 5.29 39.14 10.66
C ALA A 21 5.89 39.64 12.00
N VAL A 22 5.08 39.91 13.03
CA VAL A 22 5.57 40.40 14.34
C VAL A 22 4.79 39.77 15.49
N ASN A 23 4.94 38.45 15.65
CA ASN A 23 4.75 37.77 16.94
C ASN A 23 5.87 36.74 17.17
N ALA A 24 7.08 37.05 16.69
CA ALA A 24 8.27 36.66 17.44
C ALA A 24 8.33 37.61 18.65
N VAL A 25 7.62 37.27 19.72
CA VAL A 25 7.96 37.81 21.03
C VAL A 25 9.33 37.24 21.35
N SER A 26 10.37 37.94 20.94
CA SER A 26 11.72 37.77 21.44
C SER A 26 11.71 38.19 22.91
N VAL A 27 11.29 37.27 23.76
CA VAL A 27 11.80 37.19 25.13
C VAL A 27 13.33 37.19 24.98
N PRO A 28 14.09 37.99 25.75
CA PRO A 28 15.54 37.98 25.63
C PRO A 28 16.05 36.59 26.01
N ARG A 29 16.23 35.75 25.01
CA ARG A 29 16.98 34.50 25.07
C ARG A 29 18.41 34.94 25.37
N ALA A 30 19.01 34.43 26.45
CA ALA A 30 20.46 34.44 26.49
C ALA A 30 20.93 33.84 25.17
N ALA A 31 21.62 34.61 24.33
CA ALA A 31 22.02 34.16 23.01
C ALA A 31 22.86 32.89 23.17
N ALA A 32 22.54 31.82 22.42
CA ALA A 32 23.40 30.65 22.33
C ALA A 32 24.81 31.13 21.92
N ALA A 33 25.84 30.73 22.66
CA ALA A 33 27.20 31.22 22.40
C ALA A 33 27.79 30.56 21.15
N ASP A 34 27.36 29.33 20.83
CA ASP A 34 27.66 28.61 19.60
C ASP A 34 26.55 27.62 19.22
N GLU A 35 26.74 26.94 18.07
CA GLU A 35 25.79 25.97 17.52
C GLU A 35 25.52 24.77 18.45
N PHE A 36 26.52 24.34 19.24
CA PHE A 36 26.34 23.26 20.21
C PHE A 36 25.38 23.65 21.34
N ASP A 37 25.42 24.91 21.79
CA ASP A 37 24.46 25.42 22.78
C ASP A 37 23.03 25.41 22.23
N ALA A 38 22.85 25.78 20.95
CA ALA A 38 21.54 25.73 20.29
C ALA A 38 21.02 24.29 20.17
N MET A 39 21.87 23.34 19.80
CA MET A 39 21.51 21.91 19.74
C MET A 39 21.20 21.32 21.12
N ARG A 40 21.97 21.70 22.16
CA ARG A 40 21.70 21.29 23.55
C ARG A 40 20.34 21.81 24.01
N ASP A 41 20.02 23.06 23.72
CA ASP A 41 18.71 23.64 24.01
C ASP A 41 17.60 22.92 23.24
N LYS A 42 17.83 22.57 21.97
CA LYS A 42 16.89 21.79 21.15
C LYS A 42 16.59 20.43 21.81
N TRP A 43 17.61 19.72 22.32
CA TRP A 43 17.42 18.49 23.12
C TRP A 43 16.73 18.74 24.46
N LYS A 44 17.08 19.81 25.18
CA LYS A 44 16.39 20.16 26.44
C LYS A 44 14.89 20.41 26.21
N VAL A 45 14.51 20.97 25.07
CA VAL A 45 13.10 21.16 24.68
C VAL A 45 12.40 19.84 24.36
N THR A 46 13.07 18.84 23.75
CA THR A 46 12.45 17.51 23.53
C THR A 46 12.12 16.85 24.86
N LEU A 47 12.97 17.02 25.88
CA LEU A 47 12.77 16.48 27.23
C LEU A 47 11.68 17.21 28.02
N THR A 48 11.67 18.55 28.00
CA THR A 48 10.84 19.38 28.92
C THR A 48 9.57 19.95 28.32
N GLY A 49 9.44 19.93 26.99
CA GLY A 49 8.44 20.71 26.26
C GLY A 49 8.80 22.20 26.05
N GLY A 50 9.93 22.66 26.59
CA GLY A 50 10.40 24.05 26.48
C GLY A 50 9.70 25.00 27.45
N THR A 51 9.72 26.31 27.15
CA THR A 51 9.20 27.35 28.06
C THR A 51 7.93 28.04 27.54
N ALA A 52 7.53 27.78 26.30
CA ALA A 52 6.44 28.48 25.63
C ALA A 52 5.04 27.99 26.00
N TYR A 53 4.89 26.75 26.51
CA TYR A 53 3.58 26.19 26.83
C TYR A 53 2.91 26.84 28.06
N ASN A 54 1.59 26.68 28.13
CA ASN A 54 0.78 27.07 29.28
C ASN A 54 0.75 25.92 30.31
N PRO A 55 1.35 26.06 31.51
CA PRO A 55 1.35 25.00 32.53
C PRO A 55 -0.04 24.76 33.14
N LEU A 56 -1.02 25.65 32.91
CA LEU A 56 -2.41 25.50 33.37
C LEU A 56 -3.31 24.76 32.37
N ASP A 57 -2.79 24.40 31.19
CA ASP A 57 -3.52 23.51 30.29
C ASP A 57 -3.76 22.15 30.98
N PRO A 58 -4.99 21.60 31.04
CA PRO A 58 -5.29 20.43 31.86
C PRO A 58 -4.42 19.19 31.55
N ALA A 59 -4.10 18.94 30.28
CA ALA A 59 -3.28 17.79 29.90
C ALA A 59 -1.82 18.01 30.31
N ILE A 60 -1.31 19.23 30.13
CA ILE A 60 0.06 19.59 30.53
C ILE A 60 0.18 19.61 32.06
N ALA A 61 -0.79 20.18 32.77
CA ALA A 61 -0.82 20.23 34.23
C ALA A 61 -0.83 18.84 34.87
N ALA A 62 -1.54 17.88 34.26
CA ALA A 62 -1.52 16.48 34.68
C ALA A 62 -0.12 15.87 34.52
N GLN A 63 0.55 16.09 33.38
CA GLN A 63 1.92 15.61 33.17
C GLN A 63 2.94 16.28 34.09
N ILE A 64 2.81 17.58 34.35
CA ILE A 64 3.65 18.28 35.33
C ILE A 64 3.50 17.67 36.71
N THR A 65 2.26 17.37 37.13
CA THR A 65 1.97 16.69 38.40
C THR A 65 2.64 15.32 38.44
N ALA A 66 2.47 14.50 37.40
CA ALA A 66 3.08 13.16 37.32
C ALA A 66 4.61 13.20 37.43
N ILE A 67 5.27 14.09 36.66
CA ILE A 67 6.73 14.30 36.71
C ILE A 67 7.17 14.71 38.12
N THR A 68 6.42 15.61 38.76
CA THR A 68 6.75 16.15 40.08
C THR A 68 6.58 15.10 41.18
N ASP A 69 5.50 14.32 41.12
CA ASP A 69 5.21 13.26 42.09
C ASP A 69 6.23 12.13 42.00
N GLU A 70 6.60 11.71 40.78
CA GLU A 70 7.62 10.69 40.58
C GLU A 70 9.01 11.16 41.06
N ALA A 71 9.37 12.43 40.79
CA ALA A 71 10.59 13.03 41.31
C ALA A 71 10.61 13.08 42.84
N ASN A 72 9.49 13.46 43.49
CA ASN A 72 9.38 13.45 44.94
C ASN A 72 9.48 12.03 45.53
N ALA A 73 8.87 11.03 44.89
CA ALA A 73 8.96 9.63 45.32
C ALA A 73 10.40 9.12 45.28
N ASN A 74 11.13 9.43 44.21
CA ASN A 74 12.55 9.08 44.09
C ASN A 74 13.41 9.88 45.07
N TRP A 75 13.19 11.19 45.21
CA TRP A 75 14.00 12.06 46.07
C TRP A 75 13.81 11.74 47.56
N SER A 76 12.57 11.53 48.01
CA SER A 76 12.27 11.23 49.42
C SER A 76 12.85 9.90 49.92
N THR A 77 13.21 9.00 49.01
CA THR A 77 13.82 7.70 49.32
C THR A 77 15.32 7.65 49.05
N MET A 78 15.90 8.76 48.59
CA MET A 78 17.34 8.87 48.32
C MET A 78 18.12 9.12 49.62
N ASP A 79 19.23 8.41 49.80
CA ASP A 79 20.26 8.76 50.79
C ASP A 79 21.10 9.92 50.25
N ASN A 80 20.97 11.10 50.87
CA ASN A 80 21.69 12.32 50.51
C ASN A 80 23.04 12.47 51.22
N THR A 81 23.44 11.49 52.04
CA THR A 81 24.80 11.32 52.56
C THR A 81 25.31 9.89 52.33
N PRO A 82 25.30 9.43 51.06
CA PRO A 82 25.38 8.01 50.73
C PRO A 82 26.72 7.37 51.10
N GLY A 83 26.66 6.31 51.91
CA GLY A 83 27.82 5.47 52.22
C GLY A 83 28.14 4.47 51.09
N THR A 84 27.19 3.58 50.79
CA THR A 84 27.38 2.47 49.84
C THR A 84 26.35 2.39 48.71
N TYR A 85 25.25 3.15 48.80
CA TYR A 85 24.20 3.25 47.79
C TYR A 85 23.47 4.59 47.88
N LEU A 86 22.79 5.00 46.80
CA LEU A 86 21.85 6.14 46.80
C LEU A 86 20.43 5.71 47.19
N TRP A 87 20.03 4.49 46.83
CA TRP A 87 18.75 3.90 47.19
C TRP A 87 18.96 2.47 47.64
N SER A 88 18.35 2.09 48.75
CA SER A 88 18.56 0.77 49.34
C SER A 88 18.07 -0.38 48.46
N ASP A 89 17.03 -0.14 47.65
CA ASP A 89 16.49 -1.11 46.68
C ASP A 89 17.34 -1.22 45.40
N LEU A 90 18.33 -0.34 45.22
CA LEU A 90 19.31 -0.36 44.12
C LEU A 90 20.75 -0.57 44.62
N ALA A 91 20.91 -1.19 45.78
CA ALA A 91 22.20 -1.39 46.44
C ALA A 91 23.05 -2.52 45.84
N GLY A 92 22.50 -3.36 44.96
CA GLY A 92 23.17 -4.51 44.36
C GLY A 92 24.38 -4.10 43.53
N THR A 93 25.46 -4.88 43.62
CA THR A 93 26.72 -4.66 42.88
C THR A 93 27.17 -5.90 42.11
N ALA A 94 26.41 -7.00 42.14
CA ALA A 94 26.75 -8.20 41.40
C ALA A 94 26.50 -8.01 39.90
N ALA A 95 27.09 -8.85 39.06
CA ALA A 95 26.87 -8.81 37.61
C ALA A 95 25.38 -8.96 37.24
N ALA A 96 24.62 -9.74 38.02
CA ALA A 96 23.17 -9.89 37.83
C ALA A 96 22.37 -8.60 38.12
N ASP A 97 22.98 -7.65 38.85
CA ASP A 97 22.34 -6.39 39.27
C ASP A 97 22.69 -5.22 38.34
N ALA A 98 23.34 -5.46 37.19
CA ALA A 98 23.77 -4.38 36.27
C ALA A 98 22.63 -3.41 35.91
N GLY A 99 21.40 -3.91 35.78
CA GLY A 99 20.20 -3.10 35.54
C GLY A 99 19.90 -2.05 36.62
N GLN A 100 20.31 -2.28 37.87
CA GLN A 100 20.14 -1.31 38.96
C GLN A 100 20.95 -0.02 38.73
N LEU A 101 22.04 -0.11 37.96
CA LEU A 101 22.85 1.04 37.59
C LEU A 101 22.10 2.00 36.68
N THR A 102 21.42 1.47 35.66
CA THR A 102 20.54 2.25 34.78
C THR A 102 19.34 2.79 35.56
N SER A 103 18.71 1.96 36.40
CA SER A 103 17.60 2.42 37.25
C SER A 103 17.99 3.58 38.17
N GLY A 104 19.19 3.55 38.75
CA GLY A 104 19.70 4.63 39.59
C GLY A 104 19.86 5.94 38.81
N HIS A 105 20.44 5.88 37.61
CA HIS A 105 20.54 7.07 36.75
C HIS A 105 19.17 7.56 36.28
N ASN A 106 18.22 6.67 35.99
CA ASN A 106 16.86 7.08 35.63
C ASN A 106 16.13 7.81 36.77
N ARG A 107 16.31 7.39 38.04
CA ARG A 107 15.78 8.15 39.18
C ARG A 107 16.34 9.57 39.25
N ILE A 108 17.66 9.72 39.04
CA ILE A 108 18.33 11.03 38.98
C ILE A 108 17.80 11.85 37.79
N LYS A 109 17.57 11.22 36.63
CA LYS A 109 16.98 11.86 35.45
C LYS A 109 15.56 12.37 35.73
N THR A 110 14.71 11.59 36.38
CA THR A 110 13.35 12.03 36.76
C THR A 110 13.42 13.25 37.69
N MET A 111 14.33 13.25 38.68
CA MET A 111 14.57 14.39 39.55
C MET A 111 15.04 15.63 38.78
N ALA A 112 16.01 15.48 37.86
CA ALA A 112 16.50 16.56 37.00
C ALA A 112 15.43 17.09 36.04
N LEU A 113 14.54 16.22 35.54
CA LEU A 113 13.43 16.60 34.67
C LEU A 113 12.43 17.48 35.43
N ALA A 114 12.04 17.11 36.66
CA ALA A 114 11.17 17.93 37.48
C ALA A 114 11.81 19.30 37.81
N TYR A 115 13.10 19.30 38.14
CA TYR A 115 13.88 20.53 38.36
C TYR A 115 13.84 21.48 37.15
N ALA A 116 13.94 20.94 35.93
CA ALA A 116 13.99 21.71 34.70
C ALA A 116 12.61 22.04 34.08
N THR A 117 11.51 21.44 34.55
CA THR A 117 10.19 21.56 33.93
C THR A 117 9.43 22.80 34.41
N LYS A 118 8.99 23.65 33.46
CA LYS A 118 8.20 24.85 33.77
C LYS A 118 6.87 24.47 34.42
N GLY A 119 6.63 24.99 35.63
CA GLY A 119 5.39 24.77 36.38
C GLY A 119 5.43 23.58 37.34
N SER A 120 6.48 22.76 37.35
CA SER A 120 6.72 21.83 38.45
C SER A 120 6.93 22.60 39.75
N SER A 121 6.41 22.10 40.87
CA SER A 121 6.71 22.68 42.18
C SER A 121 8.18 22.52 42.59
N LEU A 122 8.92 21.66 41.90
CA LEU A 122 10.36 21.43 42.09
C LEU A 122 11.22 22.26 41.12
N GLN A 123 10.60 23.08 40.28
CA GLN A 123 11.30 23.88 39.29
C GLN A 123 12.33 24.80 39.97
N ASN A 124 13.60 24.67 39.60
CA ASN A 124 14.72 25.42 40.18
C ASN A 124 14.88 25.26 41.71
N ASP A 125 14.36 24.20 42.33
CA ASP A 125 14.52 23.97 43.76
C ASP A 125 16.00 23.73 44.13
N ALA A 126 16.52 24.53 45.08
CA ALA A 126 17.93 24.54 45.41
C ALA A 126 18.39 23.29 46.17
N SER A 127 17.51 22.70 47.00
CA SER A 127 17.81 21.48 47.74
C SER A 127 17.84 20.28 46.81
N LEU A 128 16.85 20.17 45.91
CA LEU A 128 16.83 19.15 44.88
C LEU A 128 18.06 19.24 43.97
N CYS A 129 18.41 20.46 43.54
CA CYS A 129 19.62 20.68 42.74
C CYS A 129 20.87 20.16 43.45
N SER A 130 21.05 20.50 44.73
CA SER A 130 22.19 20.03 45.53
C SER A 130 22.24 18.50 45.61
N ASP A 131 21.12 17.85 45.87
CA ASP A 131 21.06 16.39 46.01
C ASP A 131 21.28 15.67 44.67
N ILE A 132 20.79 16.22 43.55
CA ILE A 132 21.10 15.69 42.20
C ILE A 132 22.62 15.72 41.96
N LEU A 133 23.30 16.81 42.31
CA LEU A 133 24.75 16.93 42.14
C LEU A 133 25.50 15.93 43.02
N ILE A 134 25.08 15.76 44.28
CA ILE A 134 25.63 14.75 45.20
C ILE A 134 25.44 13.34 44.62
N ALA A 135 24.26 13.02 44.09
CA ALA A 135 23.99 11.73 43.48
C ALA A 135 24.90 11.45 42.28
N LEU A 136 25.06 12.42 41.37
CA LEU A 136 25.92 12.29 40.20
C LEU A 136 27.39 12.08 40.57
N ASP A 137 27.91 12.90 41.50
CA ASP A 137 29.29 12.77 41.97
C ASP A 137 29.52 11.43 42.68
N TRP A 138 28.54 10.96 43.45
CA TRP A 138 28.61 9.66 44.10
C TRP A 138 28.57 8.51 43.08
N MET A 139 27.66 8.55 42.09
CA MET A 139 27.59 7.55 41.03
C MET A 139 28.88 7.50 40.24
N TYR A 140 29.45 8.66 39.88
CA TYR A 140 30.76 8.73 39.23
C TYR A 140 31.85 8.10 40.10
N ALA A 141 32.02 8.54 41.35
CA ALA A 141 33.10 8.05 42.20
C ALA A 141 33.01 6.53 42.49
N ASN A 142 31.80 5.98 42.62
CA ASN A 142 31.59 4.65 43.18
C ASN A 142 31.12 3.59 42.17
N ARG A 143 30.34 3.97 41.16
CA ARG A 143 29.56 3.03 40.34
C ARG A 143 29.88 3.07 38.85
N TYR A 144 30.01 4.27 38.26
CA TYR A 144 30.16 4.46 36.82
C TYR A 144 31.25 5.48 36.48
N ASN A 145 32.46 4.98 36.27
CA ASN A 145 33.64 5.75 35.84
C ASN A 145 34.60 4.88 35.04
N GLU A 146 35.65 5.50 34.51
CA GLU A 146 36.63 4.94 33.58
C GLU A 146 37.50 3.83 34.19
N THR A 147 37.49 3.66 35.52
CA THR A 147 38.20 2.58 36.21
C THR A 147 37.32 1.35 36.47
N LYS A 148 36.01 1.45 36.22
CA LYS A 148 35.05 0.36 36.47
C LYS A 148 35.04 -0.60 35.29
N ALA A 149 35.10 -1.90 35.56
CA ALA A 149 34.92 -2.93 34.55
C ALA A 149 33.43 -3.11 34.23
N LYS A 150 33.12 -3.32 32.94
CA LYS A 150 31.78 -3.75 32.49
C LYS A 150 31.47 -5.12 33.07
N ASN A 151 30.58 -5.18 34.06
CA ASN A 151 30.14 -6.41 34.70
C ASN A 151 28.64 -6.58 34.51
N GLY A 152 28.20 -7.78 34.10
CA GLY A 152 26.80 -8.06 33.83
C GLY A 152 26.37 -7.73 32.41
N ASN A 153 25.14 -7.26 32.25
CA ASN A 153 24.58 -6.90 30.95
C ASN A 153 25.31 -5.68 30.36
N TRP A 154 25.86 -5.82 29.16
CA TRP A 154 26.63 -4.76 28.47
C TRP A 154 25.79 -3.51 28.21
N TRP A 155 24.49 -3.69 27.92
CA TRP A 155 23.58 -2.61 27.54
C TRP A 155 23.48 -1.53 28.63
N ASP A 156 23.49 -1.93 29.91
CA ASP A 156 23.41 -0.98 31.02
C ASP A 156 24.62 -0.04 31.06
N TRP A 157 25.80 -0.54 30.73
CA TRP A 157 27.05 0.24 30.74
C TRP A 157 27.23 1.10 29.50
N GLU A 158 26.82 0.59 28.34
CA GLU A 158 27.12 1.17 27.03
C GLU A 158 25.98 2.05 26.50
N ILE A 159 24.75 1.79 26.93
CA ILE A 159 23.53 2.44 26.41
C ILE A 159 22.70 3.04 27.55
N GLY A 160 22.20 2.21 28.47
CA GLY A 160 21.22 2.61 29.48
C GLY A 160 21.70 3.78 30.35
N VAL A 161 22.86 3.64 30.98
CA VAL A 161 23.46 4.71 31.78
C VAL A 161 23.87 5.90 30.94
N PRO A 162 24.61 5.75 29.82
CA PRO A 162 24.94 6.89 28.95
C PRO A 162 23.77 7.72 28.46
N LEU A 163 22.66 7.11 28.04
CA LEU A 163 21.45 7.84 27.63
C LEU A 163 20.90 8.67 28.78
N ALA A 164 20.73 8.05 29.96
CA ALA A 164 20.22 8.75 31.14
C ALA A 164 21.17 9.87 31.62
N LEU A 165 22.47 9.61 31.64
CA LEU A 165 23.49 10.56 32.09
C LEU A 165 23.62 11.74 31.11
N ASN A 166 23.56 11.50 29.80
CA ASN A 166 23.51 12.58 28.81
C ASN A 166 22.30 13.49 29.04
N ASP A 167 21.10 12.93 29.24
CA ASP A 167 19.89 13.71 29.50
C ASP A 167 20.01 14.52 30.79
N ILE A 168 20.51 13.92 31.87
CA ILE A 168 20.74 14.63 33.14
C ILE A 168 21.68 15.82 32.93
N VAL A 169 22.80 15.61 32.23
CA VAL A 169 23.77 16.67 31.98
C VAL A 169 23.20 17.76 31.08
N VAL A 170 22.34 17.45 30.11
CA VAL A 170 21.62 18.48 29.33
C VAL A 170 20.66 19.28 30.21
N LEU A 171 19.88 18.62 31.06
CA LEU A 171 18.90 19.26 31.93
C LEU A 171 19.59 20.19 32.96
N MET A 172 20.68 19.71 33.56
CA MET A 172 21.43 20.36 34.64
C MET A 172 22.67 21.16 34.16
N TYR A 173 22.87 21.33 32.85
CA TYR A 173 24.12 21.84 32.27
C TYR A 173 24.65 23.10 32.94
N ASP A 174 23.78 24.08 33.19
CA ASP A 174 24.14 25.37 33.78
C ASP A 174 24.50 25.30 35.27
N GLN A 175 24.15 24.19 35.94
CA GLN A 175 24.43 23.95 37.37
C GLN A 175 25.65 23.05 37.59
N LEU A 176 26.20 22.47 36.52
CA LEU A 176 27.35 21.59 36.57
C LEU A 176 28.64 22.39 36.38
N SER A 177 29.65 22.08 37.19
CA SER A 177 30.99 22.61 36.94
C SER A 177 31.62 21.99 35.69
N PRO A 178 32.56 22.68 35.01
CA PRO A 178 33.29 22.09 33.90
C PRO A 178 33.98 20.76 34.23
N THR A 179 34.45 20.59 35.48
CA THR A 179 35.06 19.35 35.96
C THR A 179 34.05 18.21 36.06
N GLN A 180 32.85 18.47 36.58
CA GLN A 180 31.79 17.46 36.64
C GLN A 180 31.38 17.00 35.24
N ILE A 181 31.12 17.95 34.33
CA ILE A 181 30.79 17.63 32.93
C ILE A 181 31.91 16.78 32.31
N THR A 182 33.18 17.17 32.49
CA THR A 182 34.33 16.42 31.96
C THR A 182 34.37 14.99 32.50
N ASN A 183 34.23 14.80 33.82
CA ASN A 183 34.25 13.48 34.45
C ASN A 183 33.14 12.58 33.93
N TYR A 184 31.90 13.07 33.91
CA TYR A 184 30.75 12.27 33.50
C TYR A 184 30.83 11.91 32.01
N MET A 185 31.25 12.86 31.17
CA MET A 185 31.40 12.61 29.75
C MET A 185 32.61 11.75 29.41
N ASN A 186 33.67 11.73 30.22
CA ASN A 186 34.76 10.78 30.06
C ASN A 186 34.32 9.35 30.42
N ALA A 187 33.50 9.17 31.46
CA ALA A 187 32.88 7.88 31.75
C ALA A 187 32.03 7.38 30.58
N VAL A 188 31.17 8.23 30.00
CA VAL A 188 30.38 7.87 28.81
C VAL A 188 31.28 7.47 27.63
N ASP A 189 32.35 8.23 27.36
CA ASP A 189 33.28 7.91 26.25
C ASP A 189 34.04 6.61 26.48
N HIS A 190 34.38 6.30 27.73
CA HIS A 190 35.08 5.07 28.08
C HIS A 190 34.25 3.84 27.72
N PHE A 191 32.95 3.87 28.02
CA PHE A 191 32.07 2.73 27.75
C PHE A 191 31.53 2.71 26.31
N GLN A 192 31.21 3.87 25.72
CA GLN A 192 30.68 3.97 24.35
C GLN A 192 31.50 4.94 23.47
N PRO A 193 32.73 4.59 23.05
CA PRO A 193 33.60 5.48 22.28
C PRO A 193 33.26 5.57 20.79
N THR A 194 32.62 4.54 20.22
CA THR A 194 32.48 4.29 18.78
C THR A 194 31.13 3.66 18.43
N VAL A 195 30.68 3.73 17.18
CA VAL A 195 29.44 3.05 16.71
C VAL A 195 29.81 1.75 15.99
N THR A 196 29.37 0.58 16.50
CA THR A 196 29.76 -0.73 15.97
C THR A 196 28.60 -1.70 15.73
N MET A 197 27.45 -1.49 16.36
CA MET A 197 26.31 -2.41 16.34
C MET A 197 25.40 -2.17 15.13
N THR A 198 24.27 -2.88 15.09
CA THR A 198 23.22 -2.81 14.05
C THR A 198 21.84 -2.50 14.65
N GLY A 199 20.86 -2.16 13.80
CA GLY A 199 19.46 -1.96 14.21
C GLY A 199 19.27 -0.90 15.30
N ALA A 200 18.36 -1.18 16.24
CA ALA A 200 18.07 -0.28 17.37
C ALA A 200 19.29 -0.01 18.25
N ASN A 201 20.14 -1.01 18.48
CA ASN A 201 21.39 -0.84 19.24
C ASN A 201 22.29 0.22 18.60
N ARG A 202 22.42 0.20 17.27
CA ARG A 202 23.20 1.20 16.54
C ARG A 202 22.63 2.61 16.69
N VAL A 203 21.31 2.75 16.63
CA VAL A 203 20.65 4.05 16.85
C VAL A 203 20.97 4.56 18.25
N TRP A 204 20.92 3.71 19.27
CA TRP A 204 21.31 4.10 20.63
C TRP A 204 22.79 4.50 20.74
N GLU A 205 23.73 3.76 20.16
CA GLU A 205 25.14 4.15 20.14
C GLU A 205 25.32 5.54 19.49
N CYS A 206 24.65 5.78 18.36
CA CYS A 206 24.66 7.07 17.69
C CYS A 206 24.08 8.18 18.58
N THR A 207 22.97 7.93 19.28
CA THR A 207 22.37 8.91 20.19
C THR A 207 23.29 9.21 21.37
N VAL A 208 23.87 8.19 22.00
CA VAL A 208 24.83 8.35 23.11
C VAL A 208 26.01 9.22 22.67
N ILE A 209 26.63 8.88 21.54
CA ILE A 209 27.80 9.58 21.04
C ILE A 209 27.44 10.99 20.54
N GLY A 210 26.27 11.15 19.92
CA GLY A 210 25.77 12.40 19.37
C GLY A 210 25.47 13.41 20.47
N ILE A 211 24.63 13.06 21.44
CA ILE A 211 24.27 13.96 22.54
C ILE A 211 25.49 14.27 23.41
N ARG A 212 26.36 13.29 23.67
CA ARG A 212 27.66 13.58 24.29
C ARG A 212 28.47 14.59 23.47
N GLY A 213 28.55 14.40 22.15
CA GLY A 213 29.23 15.32 21.23
C GLY A 213 28.71 16.75 21.33
N ILE A 214 27.40 16.92 21.51
CA ILE A 214 26.77 18.23 21.79
C ILE A 214 27.26 18.78 23.14
N ILE A 215 27.20 17.98 24.20
CA ILE A 215 27.56 18.39 25.57
C ILE A 215 29.03 18.86 25.64
N VAL A 216 29.95 18.11 25.05
CA VAL A 216 31.40 18.40 25.08
C VAL A 216 31.88 19.24 23.90
N LYS A 217 30.96 19.74 23.06
CA LYS A 217 31.25 20.58 21.90
C LYS A 217 32.23 19.94 20.90
N SER A 218 32.04 18.65 20.60
CA SER A 218 32.89 17.85 19.72
C SER A 218 32.25 17.57 18.36
N SER A 219 32.70 18.29 17.34
CA SER A 219 32.31 18.07 15.94
C SER A 219 32.64 16.64 15.46
N ALA A 220 33.78 16.08 15.86
CA ALA A 220 34.19 14.75 15.45
C ALA A 220 33.24 13.65 15.98
N LYS A 221 32.72 13.80 17.21
CA LYS A 221 31.75 12.87 17.78
C LYS A 221 30.38 13.01 17.11
N LEU A 222 29.95 14.24 16.78
CA LEU A 222 28.73 14.47 16.00
C LEU A 222 28.82 13.86 14.58
N ILE A 223 29.95 14.01 13.88
CA ILE A 223 30.19 13.32 12.60
C ILE A 223 30.09 11.80 12.78
N THR A 224 30.71 11.26 13.83
CA THR A 224 30.66 9.81 14.12
C THR A 224 29.22 9.32 14.33
N ALA A 225 28.41 10.06 15.09
CA ALA A 225 27.01 9.74 15.33
C ALA A 225 26.16 9.84 14.05
N ARG A 226 26.27 10.96 13.32
CA ARG A 226 25.55 11.21 12.06
C ARG A 226 25.85 10.13 11.03
N ASP A 227 27.13 9.89 10.76
CA ASP A 227 27.55 8.93 9.73
C ASP A 227 27.25 7.49 10.18
N GLY A 228 27.26 7.24 11.49
CA GLY A 228 26.81 6.02 12.11
C GLY A 228 25.40 5.61 11.69
N LEU A 229 24.46 6.57 11.53
CA LEU A 229 23.08 6.28 11.14
C LEU A 229 22.93 5.75 9.70
N SER A 230 23.89 5.98 8.81
CA SER A 230 23.78 5.66 7.38
C SER A 230 23.36 4.20 7.11
N ASN A 231 23.85 3.25 7.92
CA ASN A 231 23.53 1.83 7.74
C ASN A 231 22.12 1.47 8.24
N VAL A 232 21.55 2.26 9.15
CA VAL A 232 20.19 2.04 9.68
C VAL A 232 19.15 2.29 8.59
N PHE A 233 19.42 3.24 7.68
CA PHE A 233 18.48 3.65 6.64
C PHE A 233 18.25 2.60 5.54
N ASN A 234 19.08 1.58 5.46
CA ASN A 234 19.02 0.61 4.36
C ASN A 234 17.90 -0.41 4.58
N TYR A 235 17.15 -0.68 3.51
CA TYR A 235 16.28 -1.86 3.48
C TYR A 235 17.11 -3.14 3.48
N VAL A 236 16.60 -4.15 4.18
CA VAL A 236 17.14 -5.51 4.16
C VAL A 236 16.31 -6.44 3.28
N THR A 237 16.89 -7.57 2.91
CA THR A 237 16.24 -8.65 2.14
C THR A 237 16.19 -9.97 2.90
N SER A 238 16.77 -10.00 4.11
CA SER A 238 16.78 -11.09 5.08
C SER A 238 17.29 -10.56 6.43
N GLY A 239 16.85 -11.17 7.54
CA GLY A 239 17.26 -10.79 8.89
C GLY A 239 16.61 -9.50 9.39
N ASP A 240 17.21 -8.92 10.43
CA ASP A 240 16.68 -7.77 11.16
C ASP A 240 16.68 -6.48 10.33
N GLY A 241 15.60 -5.71 10.41
CA GLY A 241 15.45 -4.41 9.76
C GLY A 241 14.16 -4.25 8.96
N PHE A 242 14.03 -3.09 8.30
CA PHE A 242 12.91 -2.78 7.42
C PHE A 242 13.09 -3.43 6.04
N TYR A 243 12.00 -3.94 5.47
CA TYR A 243 11.92 -4.50 4.12
C TYR A 243 11.15 -3.54 3.21
N LYS A 244 11.40 -3.64 1.91
CA LYS A 244 10.73 -2.80 0.90
C LYS A 244 9.22 -2.97 0.83
N ASP A 245 8.69 -4.10 1.30
CA ASP A 245 7.25 -4.36 1.33
C ASP A 245 6.57 -3.83 2.59
N GLY A 246 7.30 -3.13 3.46
CA GLY A 246 6.80 -2.58 4.72
C GLY A 246 7.05 -3.47 5.93
N SER A 247 7.51 -4.71 5.75
CA SER A 247 7.82 -5.61 6.87
C SER A 247 8.95 -5.07 7.74
N PHE A 248 8.90 -5.33 9.05
CA PHE A 248 10.02 -5.14 9.95
C PHE A 248 10.27 -6.41 10.75
N ILE A 249 11.48 -6.93 10.67
CA ILE A 249 11.91 -8.13 11.41
C ILE A 249 12.91 -7.71 12.48
N GLN A 250 12.83 -8.37 13.65
CA GLN A 250 13.84 -8.27 14.69
C GLN A 250 14.03 -9.64 15.34
N HIS A 251 15.21 -9.87 15.94
CA HIS A 251 15.54 -11.12 16.62
C HIS A 251 15.46 -12.33 15.68
N GLY A 252 16.08 -12.19 14.52
CA GLY A 252 16.16 -13.23 13.50
C GLY A 252 14.96 -13.20 12.56
N ASN A 253 13.79 -13.62 13.05
CA ASN A 253 12.64 -13.94 12.20
C ASN A 253 11.27 -13.57 12.83
N HIS A 254 11.23 -12.65 13.80
CA HIS A 254 9.98 -12.20 14.41
C HIS A 254 9.44 -10.91 13.76
N PRO A 255 8.14 -10.87 13.39
CA PRO A 255 7.47 -9.65 12.92
C PRO A 255 7.34 -8.63 14.05
N TYR A 256 7.91 -7.43 13.87
CA TYR A 256 8.16 -6.52 14.99
C TYR A 256 7.92 -5.03 14.73
N ASN A 257 7.19 -4.66 13.68
CA ASN A 257 6.86 -3.25 13.39
C ASN A 257 6.39 -2.51 14.65
N GLY A 258 5.44 -3.10 15.38
CA GLY A 258 4.81 -2.52 16.55
C GLY A 258 5.51 -2.74 17.89
N GLY A 259 6.71 -3.32 17.91
CA GLY A 259 7.55 -3.41 19.11
C GLY A 259 8.90 -2.75 18.87
N TYR A 260 9.95 -3.53 18.55
CA TYR A 260 11.27 -2.97 18.24
C TYR A 260 11.28 -1.94 17.10
N GLY A 261 10.40 -2.06 16.10
CA GLY A 261 10.27 -1.07 15.04
C GLY A 261 9.88 0.31 15.57
N ILE A 262 8.94 0.38 16.51
CA ILE A 262 8.56 1.63 17.19
C ILE A 262 9.72 2.16 18.03
N GLY A 263 10.39 1.29 18.79
CA GLY A 263 11.56 1.68 19.59
C GLY A 263 12.64 2.36 18.74
N LEU A 264 13.01 1.71 17.63
CA LEU A 264 13.96 2.24 16.65
C LEU A 264 13.49 3.60 16.11
N MET A 265 12.22 3.71 15.68
CA MET A 265 11.70 4.94 15.10
C MET A 265 11.69 6.11 16.08
N LYS A 266 11.33 5.88 17.34
CA LYS A 266 11.33 6.92 18.38
C LYS A 266 12.73 7.52 18.55
N ASP A 267 13.71 6.66 18.78
CA ASP A 267 15.06 7.10 19.10
C ASP A 267 15.76 7.70 17.87
N LEU A 268 15.46 7.17 16.67
CA LEU A 268 15.94 7.72 15.42
C LEU A 268 15.34 9.11 15.16
N ALA A 269 14.03 9.28 15.36
CA ALA A 269 13.35 10.55 15.11
C ALA A 269 13.89 11.68 15.98
N ASP A 270 14.16 11.42 17.27
CA ASP A 270 14.71 12.44 18.17
C ASP A 270 16.14 12.85 17.79
N LEU A 271 17.00 11.88 17.42
CA LEU A 271 18.36 12.18 16.97
C LEU A 271 18.37 12.93 15.62
N LEU A 272 17.55 12.52 14.66
CA LEU A 272 17.42 13.25 13.39
C LEU A 272 16.94 14.68 13.62
N TYR A 273 15.95 14.86 14.49
CA TYR A 273 15.44 16.19 14.82
C TYR A 273 16.49 17.07 15.48
N VAL A 274 17.34 16.56 16.38
CA VAL A 274 18.36 17.43 17.01
C VAL A 274 19.48 17.82 16.05
N LEU A 275 19.77 16.98 15.05
CA LEU A 275 20.77 17.24 14.00
C LEU A 275 20.24 18.14 12.87
N ASP A 276 18.93 18.14 12.63
CA ASP A 276 18.26 18.98 11.63
C ASP A 276 18.54 20.48 11.83
N ASP A 277 18.72 21.20 10.72
CA ASP A 277 19.11 22.63 10.67
C ASP A 277 20.42 22.94 11.41
N SER A 278 21.37 22.01 11.40
CA SER A 278 22.74 22.18 11.92
C SER A 278 23.80 21.80 10.90
N THR A 279 25.05 22.18 11.17
CA THR A 279 26.25 21.74 10.42
C THR A 279 26.36 20.21 10.30
N TRP A 280 25.70 19.45 11.19
CA TRP A 280 25.72 17.98 11.22
C TRP A 280 24.38 17.34 10.83
N GLU A 281 23.52 18.07 10.12
CA GLU A 281 22.32 17.50 9.50
C GLU A 281 22.66 16.25 8.68
N VAL A 282 21.76 15.27 8.70
CA VAL A 282 21.89 14.05 7.90
C VAL A 282 21.59 14.37 6.44
N THR A 283 22.63 14.38 5.60
CA THR A 283 22.53 14.58 4.15
C THR A 283 22.48 13.28 3.34
N ASN A 284 22.58 12.13 4.01
CA ASN A 284 22.51 10.83 3.36
C ASN A 284 21.12 10.61 2.74
N VAL A 285 21.07 10.37 1.43
CA VAL A 285 19.81 10.12 0.68
C VAL A 285 18.97 8.96 1.23
N GLY A 286 19.59 8.03 1.97
CA GLY A 286 18.89 6.95 2.66
C GLY A 286 17.84 7.43 3.66
N ILE A 287 17.92 8.66 4.18
CA ILE A 287 16.90 9.23 5.07
C ILE A 287 15.50 9.24 4.44
N GLN A 288 15.41 9.23 3.10
CA GLN A 288 14.13 9.11 2.39
C GLN A 288 13.38 7.81 2.74
N ASN A 289 14.11 6.75 3.08
CA ASN A 289 13.50 5.50 3.55
C ASN A 289 12.81 5.67 4.91
N VAL A 290 13.31 6.56 5.79
CA VAL A 290 12.69 6.84 7.10
C VAL A 290 11.29 7.44 6.92
N TYR A 291 11.15 8.38 5.99
CA TYR A 291 9.85 8.94 5.63
C TYR A 291 8.95 7.86 5.01
N ARG A 292 9.53 7.02 4.15
CA ARG A 292 8.81 5.92 3.50
C ARG A 292 8.29 4.87 4.48
N TRP A 293 9.04 4.54 5.53
CA TRP A 293 8.62 3.58 6.56
C TRP A 293 7.33 4.02 7.26
N ILE A 294 7.05 5.32 7.37
CA ILE A 294 5.78 5.78 7.95
C ILE A 294 4.60 5.27 7.10
N TYR A 295 4.65 5.45 5.78
CA TYR A 295 3.59 5.01 4.87
C TYR A 295 3.50 3.49 4.72
N ASP A 296 4.65 2.81 4.65
CA ASP A 296 4.70 1.40 4.28
C ASP A 296 4.72 0.47 5.51
N SER A 297 5.35 0.89 6.61
CA SER A 297 5.65 0.04 7.77
C SER A 297 4.87 0.37 9.04
N PHE A 298 4.16 1.51 9.10
CA PHE A 298 3.42 1.92 10.30
C PHE A 298 1.98 2.29 10.01
N GLU A 299 1.71 3.20 9.07
CA GLU A 299 0.36 3.64 8.71
C GLU A 299 -0.63 2.49 8.49
N PRO A 300 -0.27 1.37 7.82
CA PRO A 300 -1.18 0.24 7.60
C PRO A 300 -1.55 -0.49 8.90
N PHE A 301 -0.70 -0.45 9.92
CA PHE A 301 -0.89 -1.17 11.18
C PHE A 301 -1.51 -0.31 12.28
N ILE A 302 -1.80 0.97 12.03
CA ILE A 302 -2.47 1.84 13.00
C ILE A 302 -3.95 1.98 12.63
N TYR A 303 -4.81 1.30 13.38
CA TYR A 303 -6.26 1.42 13.23
C TYR A 303 -6.83 2.31 14.33
N LYS A 304 -7.25 3.54 13.95
CA LYS A 304 -7.87 4.52 14.86
C LYS A 304 -7.11 4.72 16.19
N GLY A 305 -5.79 4.82 16.11
CA GLY A 305 -4.91 5.03 17.27
C GLY A 305 -4.22 3.77 17.76
N GLY A 306 -4.81 2.58 17.62
CA GLY A 306 -4.22 1.31 18.07
C GLY A 306 -3.25 0.69 17.07
N MET A 307 -2.08 0.26 17.53
CA MET A 307 -1.09 -0.50 16.75
C MET A 307 -1.41 -1.99 16.76
N MET A 308 -1.56 -2.62 15.59
CA MET A 308 -2.00 -4.01 15.49
C MET A 308 -1.06 -5.00 16.22
N ASP A 309 -1.62 -5.73 17.19
CA ASP A 309 -0.90 -6.67 18.07
C ASP A 309 -0.09 -7.75 17.34
N MET A 310 -0.52 -8.16 16.14
CA MET A 310 0.18 -9.17 15.33
C MET A 310 1.59 -8.74 14.88
N THR A 311 1.99 -7.50 15.12
CA THR A 311 3.31 -6.95 14.82
C THR A 311 4.10 -6.52 16.06
N ARG A 312 3.60 -6.79 17.27
CA ARG A 312 4.21 -6.36 18.54
C ARG A 312 5.02 -7.47 19.22
N GLY A 313 5.10 -8.66 18.61
CA GLY A 313 5.88 -9.78 19.13
C GLY A 313 5.48 -10.15 20.57
N ARG A 314 6.45 -10.19 21.49
CA ARG A 314 6.19 -10.53 22.90
C ARG A 314 5.54 -9.39 23.69
N ASP A 315 5.51 -8.18 23.13
CA ASP A 315 5.07 -6.96 23.82
C ASP A 315 3.54 -6.99 24.09
N VAL A 316 2.79 -7.86 23.39
CA VAL A 316 1.38 -8.16 23.70
C VAL A 316 1.14 -8.64 25.13
N SER A 317 2.19 -9.10 25.83
CA SER A 317 2.11 -9.52 27.23
C SER A 317 2.36 -8.41 28.26
N ARG A 318 2.66 -7.19 27.81
CA ARG A 318 2.97 -6.04 28.68
C ARG A 318 1.71 -5.25 29.02
N TYR A 319 1.41 -5.14 30.31
CA TYR A 319 0.21 -4.45 30.79
C TYR A 319 0.20 -2.93 30.52
N TYR A 320 1.38 -2.31 30.42
CA TYR A 320 1.59 -0.87 30.22
C TYR A 320 1.83 -0.49 28.75
N ASP A 321 1.85 -1.46 27.86
CA ASP A 321 2.16 -1.28 26.45
C ASP A 321 1.17 -2.13 25.64
N GLN A 322 -0.10 -1.72 25.68
CA GLN A 322 -1.15 -2.34 24.89
C GLN A 322 -1.21 -1.68 23.51
N ASP A 323 -2.09 -2.14 22.64
CA ASP A 323 -2.17 -1.67 21.24
C ASP A 323 -2.25 -0.13 21.10
N HIS A 324 -3.09 0.53 21.90
CA HIS A 324 -3.23 1.99 21.91
C HIS A 324 -2.04 2.72 22.57
N ASP A 325 -1.38 2.13 23.57
CA ASP A 325 -0.15 2.70 24.16
C ASP A 325 1.01 2.66 23.15
N SER A 326 1.19 1.52 22.48
CA SER A 326 2.15 1.35 21.39
C SER A 326 1.82 2.30 20.23
N GLY A 327 0.53 2.43 19.91
CA GLY A 327 0.03 3.36 18.90
C GLY A 327 0.36 4.83 19.21
N ALA A 328 0.13 5.27 20.44
CA ALA A 328 0.52 6.61 20.90
C ALA A 328 2.04 6.82 20.77
N SER A 329 2.85 5.81 21.07
CA SER A 329 4.31 5.88 20.95
C SER A 329 4.77 6.14 19.51
N ILE A 330 4.26 5.40 18.53
CA ILE A 330 4.61 5.63 17.11
C ILE A 330 4.01 6.94 16.58
N ILE A 331 2.81 7.34 17.02
CA ILE A 331 2.24 8.67 16.69
C ILE A 331 3.19 9.78 17.17
N GLY A 332 3.79 9.65 18.35
CA GLY A 332 4.82 10.58 18.84
C GLY A 332 6.03 10.66 17.91
N ALA A 333 6.57 9.51 17.46
CA ALA A 333 7.68 9.49 16.50
C ALA A 333 7.31 10.14 15.15
N ILE A 334 6.09 9.92 14.64
CA ILE A 334 5.60 10.54 13.41
C ILE A 334 5.45 12.07 13.58
N ILE A 335 4.95 12.52 14.74
CA ILE A 335 4.89 13.95 15.08
C ILE A 335 6.29 14.56 15.06
N ARG A 336 7.29 13.88 15.65
CA ARG A 336 8.68 14.32 15.64
C ARG A 336 9.24 14.41 14.22
N ILE A 337 9.04 13.38 13.41
CA ILE A 337 9.51 13.36 12.02
C ILE A 337 8.88 14.47 11.19
N SER A 338 7.60 14.79 11.42
CA SER A 338 6.91 15.90 10.73
C SER A 338 7.46 17.30 11.04
N GLN A 339 8.42 17.44 11.95
CA GLN A 339 9.10 18.71 12.23
C GLN A 339 10.25 19.00 11.25
N PHE A 340 10.84 17.97 10.63
CA PHE A 340 11.98 18.11 9.72
C PHE A 340 11.78 17.42 8.35
N ALA A 341 10.72 16.61 8.21
CA ALA A 341 10.40 15.97 6.94
C ALA A 341 10.13 16.99 5.81
N PRO A 342 10.37 16.62 4.54
CA PRO A 342 9.97 17.43 3.39
C PRO A 342 8.51 17.88 3.48
N ALA A 343 8.19 19.07 2.97
CA ALA A 343 6.89 19.71 3.20
C ALA A 343 5.67 18.84 2.84
N ALA A 344 5.74 18.07 1.76
CA ALA A 344 4.68 17.16 1.35
C ALA A 344 4.48 16.01 2.37
N ASP A 345 5.57 15.40 2.82
CA ASP A 345 5.54 14.32 3.81
C ASP A 345 5.10 14.84 5.18
N ALA A 346 5.62 15.98 5.62
CA ALA A 346 5.21 16.61 6.87
C ALA A 346 3.69 16.88 6.90
N ALA A 347 3.12 17.37 5.78
CA ALA A 347 1.68 17.59 5.68
C ALA A 347 0.88 16.28 5.76
N ALA A 348 1.33 15.22 5.07
CA ALA A 348 0.70 13.90 5.12
C ALA A 348 0.76 13.28 6.53
N PHE A 349 1.93 13.34 7.19
CA PHE A 349 2.14 12.87 8.56
C PHE A 349 1.23 13.58 9.56
N ARG A 350 1.13 14.91 9.48
CA ARG A 350 0.23 15.69 10.33
C ARG A 350 -1.24 15.35 10.09
N SER A 351 -1.60 15.06 8.83
CA SER A 351 -2.95 14.66 8.44
C SER A 351 -3.37 13.29 8.98
N MET A 352 -2.48 12.29 8.93
CA MET A 352 -2.70 10.98 9.57
C MET A 352 -2.74 11.07 11.09
N VAL A 353 -1.82 11.81 11.71
CA VAL A 353 -1.81 12.04 13.17
C VAL A 353 -3.13 12.65 13.64
N LYS A 354 -3.60 13.72 12.98
CA LYS A 354 -4.89 14.34 13.34
C LYS A 354 -6.05 13.34 13.20
N SER A 355 -6.05 12.54 12.13
CA SER A 355 -7.07 11.50 11.94
C SER A 355 -7.08 10.50 13.09
N TRP A 356 -5.92 9.98 13.51
CA TRP A 356 -5.85 8.98 14.57
C TRP A 356 -6.20 9.55 15.95
N ILE A 357 -5.62 10.69 16.34
CA ILE A 357 -5.92 11.35 17.62
C ILE A 357 -7.40 11.70 17.74
N THR A 358 -8.05 12.11 16.65
CA THR A 358 -9.47 12.46 16.67
C THR A 358 -10.38 11.23 16.65
N ALA A 359 -9.96 10.14 16.02
CA ALA A 359 -10.74 8.90 15.93
C ALA A 359 -10.70 8.07 17.22
N ASP A 360 -9.62 8.18 17.99
CA ASP A 360 -9.45 7.48 19.26
C ASP A 360 -10.24 8.15 20.38
N THR A 361 -11.40 7.58 20.72
CA THR A 361 -12.29 8.11 21.75
C THR A 361 -12.13 7.40 23.09
N THR A 362 -11.21 6.43 23.17
CA THR A 362 -11.06 5.52 24.31
C THR A 362 -9.69 5.64 24.97
N HIS A 363 -8.69 6.11 24.23
CA HIS A 363 -7.33 6.33 24.72
C HIS A 363 -6.87 7.74 24.34
N ASP A 364 -7.06 8.70 25.26
CA ASP A 364 -6.69 10.09 25.01
C ASP A 364 -5.16 10.22 24.86
N TYR A 365 -4.71 10.55 23.64
CA TYR A 365 -3.30 10.76 23.32
C TYR A 365 -2.64 11.78 24.27
N PHE A 366 -3.36 12.82 24.68
CA PHE A 366 -2.81 13.90 25.49
C PHE A 366 -2.52 13.48 26.94
N THR A 367 -3.06 12.35 27.42
CA THR A 367 -2.79 11.83 28.77
C THR A 367 -1.70 10.75 28.79
N HIS A 368 -1.25 10.26 27.63
CA HIS A 368 -0.30 9.15 27.51
C HIS A 368 1.00 9.54 26.78
N THR A 369 1.35 10.82 26.79
CA THR A 369 2.51 11.34 26.07
C THR A 369 3.21 12.46 26.84
N SER A 370 4.43 12.82 26.41
CA SER A 370 5.23 13.85 27.07
C SER A 370 4.68 15.26 26.82
N ILE A 371 5.03 16.23 27.66
CA ILE A 371 4.64 17.64 27.49
C ILE A 371 5.02 18.16 26.09
N ASN A 372 6.20 17.78 25.57
CA ASN A 372 6.63 18.18 24.23
C ASN A 372 5.66 17.69 23.14
N PHE A 373 5.25 16.42 23.21
CA PHE A 373 4.30 15.86 22.26
C PHE A 373 2.89 16.38 22.46
N ILE A 374 2.45 16.72 23.68
CA ILE A 374 1.16 17.40 23.89
C ILE A 374 1.13 18.72 23.13
N VAL A 375 2.19 19.53 23.24
CA VAL A 375 2.28 20.83 22.56
C VAL A 375 2.22 20.66 21.04
N LEU A 376 3.04 19.76 20.49
CA LEU A 376 3.09 19.51 19.04
C LEU A 376 1.78 18.90 18.51
N ALA A 377 1.20 17.93 19.23
CA ALA A 377 -0.05 17.30 18.84
C ALA A 377 -1.22 18.29 18.87
N LYS A 378 -1.28 19.20 19.86
CA LYS A 378 -2.33 20.23 19.91
C LYS A 378 -2.23 21.21 18.75
N GLU A 379 -1.02 21.58 18.35
CA GLU A 379 -0.80 22.38 17.14
C GLU A 379 -1.31 21.66 15.89
N ILE A 380 -0.95 20.39 15.73
CA ILE A 380 -1.40 19.56 14.59
C ILE A 380 -2.93 19.40 14.58
N VAL A 381 -3.55 19.08 15.71
CA VAL A 381 -5.00 18.92 15.81
C VAL A 381 -5.72 20.24 15.51
N ALA A 382 -5.17 21.38 15.92
CA ALA A 382 -5.75 22.68 15.61
C ALA A 382 -5.65 23.03 14.12
N ASN A 383 -4.53 22.73 13.46
CA ASN A 383 -4.19 23.32 12.16
C ASN A 383 -4.22 22.37 10.95
N ALA A 384 -3.99 21.06 11.14
CA ALA A 384 -3.98 20.10 10.04
C ALA A 384 -5.41 19.75 9.57
N SER A 385 -5.55 19.15 8.39
CA SER A 385 -6.80 18.50 7.97
C SER A 385 -6.67 16.99 8.17
N PRO A 386 -7.65 16.29 8.76
CA PRO A 386 -7.58 14.83 8.91
C PRO A 386 -7.69 14.17 7.54
N ARG A 387 -6.88 13.14 7.29
CA ARG A 387 -7.03 12.29 6.10
C ARG A 387 -8.32 11.46 6.19
N ALA A 388 -8.79 10.97 5.05
CA ALA A 388 -9.86 9.97 5.02
C ALA A 388 -9.38 8.61 5.57
N GLU A 389 -10.33 7.73 5.89
CA GLU A 389 -10.03 6.35 6.28
C GLU A 389 -9.24 5.63 5.18
N LEU A 390 -8.20 4.90 5.58
CA LEU A 390 -7.37 4.16 4.64
C LEU A 390 -8.15 2.96 4.11
N VAL A 391 -8.26 2.84 2.79
CA VAL A 391 -8.89 1.69 2.12
C VAL A 391 -7.86 1.04 1.22
N LYS A 392 -7.35 -0.13 1.63
CA LYS A 392 -6.26 -0.82 0.94
C LYS A 392 -6.08 -2.25 1.44
N ASN A 393 -5.58 -3.12 0.57
CA ASN A 393 -5.02 -4.43 0.97
C ASN A 393 -3.49 -4.40 0.89
N TYR A 394 -2.83 -4.91 1.92
CA TYR A 394 -1.38 -5.00 2.03
C TYR A 394 -0.95 -6.44 2.29
N GLN A 395 0.06 -6.91 1.52
CA GLN A 395 0.76 -8.16 1.75
C GLN A 395 2.19 -7.87 2.22
N PHE A 396 2.46 -8.16 3.49
CA PHE A 396 3.78 -8.01 4.11
C PHE A 396 4.51 -9.35 4.08
N THR A 397 4.97 -9.68 2.88
CA THR A 397 5.55 -10.98 2.52
C THR A 397 6.87 -11.28 3.23
N GLY A 398 7.62 -10.25 3.62
CA GLY A 398 8.84 -10.36 4.40
C GLY A 398 8.60 -10.82 5.83
N MET A 399 7.36 -10.78 6.33
CA MET A 399 7.02 -11.14 7.71
C MET A 399 5.72 -11.95 7.88
N ASP A 400 5.22 -12.56 6.80
CA ASP A 400 4.02 -13.40 6.79
C ASP A 400 2.81 -12.72 7.48
N ARG A 401 2.56 -11.44 7.14
CA ARG A 401 1.39 -10.68 7.60
C ARG A 401 0.56 -10.17 6.42
N THR A 402 -0.75 -10.05 6.64
CA THR A 402 -1.66 -9.38 5.72
C THR A 402 -2.49 -8.37 6.50
N VAL A 403 -2.71 -7.19 5.92
CA VAL A 403 -3.65 -6.19 6.42
C VAL A 403 -4.66 -5.86 5.34
N HIS A 404 -5.92 -5.78 5.73
CA HIS A 404 -7.00 -5.35 4.86
C HIS A 404 -7.82 -4.27 5.55
N LEU A 405 -7.79 -3.06 5.01
CA LEU A 405 -8.47 -1.89 5.55
C LEU A 405 -9.60 -1.51 4.61
N ARG A 406 -10.79 -1.34 5.19
CA ARG A 406 -12.03 -1.02 4.50
C ARG A 406 -12.79 0.03 5.30
N PRO A 407 -13.77 0.72 4.70
CA PRO A 407 -14.61 1.65 5.44
C PRO A 407 -15.20 1.01 6.71
N GLY A 408 -14.81 1.51 7.88
CA GLY A 408 -15.28 1.07 9.20
C GLY A 408 -14.64 -0.18 9.79
N PHE A 409 -13.71 -0.87 9.11
CA PHE A 409 -12.99 -2.00 9.73
C PHE A 409 -11.58 -2.21 9.18
N GLY A 410 -10.72 -2.77 10.04
CA GLY A 410 -9.40 -3.30 9.69
C GLY A 410 -9.32 -4.78 10.03
N TYR A 411 -8.72 -5.57 9.15
CA TYR A 411 -8.57 -7.01 9.31
C TYR A 411 -7.10 -7.43 9.15
N GLY A 412 -6.52 -7.99 10.20
CA GLY A 412 -5.15 -8.48 10.24
C GLY A 412 -5.08 -10.00 10.20
N ILE A 413 -4.13 -10.57 9.46
CA ILE A 413 -3.85 -12.01 9.43
C ILE A 413 -2.39 -12.24 9.83
N SER A 414 -2.20 -13.10 10.81
CA SER A 414 -0.89 -13.47 11.37
C SER A 414 -0.56 -14.93 11.06
N MET A 415 0.47 -15.13 10.23
CA MET A 415 0.92 -16.44 9.78
C MET A 415 2.36 -16.70 10.20
N HIS A 416 2.83 -17.93 10.03
CA HIS A 416 4.24 -18.28 10.14
C HIS A 416 4.58 -19.34 9.08
N SER A 417 5.87 -19.56 8.86
CA SER A 417 6.36 -20.43 7.78
C SER A 417 7.78 -20.91 8.07
N SER A 418 8.43 -21.50 7.07
CA SER A 418 9.86 -21.76 7.07
C SER A 418 10.73 -20.50 7.10
N ARG A 419 10.14 -19.30 7.07
CA ARG A 419 10.85 -18.01 7.10
C ARG A 419 10.58 -17.19 8.35
N ILE A 420 9.43 -17.37 9.00
CA ILE A 420 8.96 -16.54 10.10
C ILE A 420 8.59 -17.41 11.27
N TYR A 421 9.04 -17.02 12.47
CA TYR A 421 8.73 -17.76 13.69
C TYR A 421 7.26 -17.65 14.07
N ASN A 422 6.74 -18.71 14.67
CA ASN A 422 5.37 -18.77 15.18
C ASN A 422 5.06 -17.70 16.25
N TYR A 423 5.92 -17.55 17.27
CA TYR A 423 5.87 -16.48 18.27
C TYR A 423 7.20 -16.37 19.04
N GLU A 424 7.42 -15.25 19.73
CA GLU A 424 8.56 -15.03 20.62
C GLU A 424 8.13 -15.15 22.10
N SER A 425 8.94 -15.82 22.92
CA SER A 425 8.85 -15.78 24.39
C SER A 425 10.23 -15.83 25.03
N ILE A 426 10.70 -14.67 25.50
CA ILE A 426 12.00 -14.51 26.17
C ILE A 426 11.82 -13.63 27.40
N ASN A 427 12.80 -13.62 28.31
CA ASN A 427 12.81 -12.75 29.50
C ASN A 427 11.54 -12.84 30.37
N SER A 428 10.94 -14.03 30.44
CA SER A 428 9.67 -14.29 31.14
C SER A 428 8.44 -13.57 30.56
N GLU A 429 8.52 -13.06 29.33
CA GLU A 429 7.42 -12.40 28.60
C GLU A 429 6.73 -13.36 27.62
N ASN A 430 5.49 -13.05 27.26
CA ASN A 430 4.64 -13.76 26.30
C ASN A 430 4.58 -15.29 26.48
N LEU A 431 4.46 -15.72 27.74
CA LEU A 431 4.53 -17.12 28.15
C LEU A 431 3.45 -18.01 27.51
N LYS A 432 2.39 -17.43 26.93
CA LYS A 432 1.25 -18.16 26.33
C LYS A 432 0.93 -17.72 24.90
N GLY A 433 1.89 -17.15 24.18
CA GLY A 433 1.73 -16.71 22.78
C GLY A 433 1.63 -17.83 21.73
N TRP A 434 1.34 -19.07 22.14
CA TRP A 434 1.56 -20.31 21.38
C TRP A 434 1.01 -20.33 19.94
N TYR A 435 -0.12 -19.66 19.71
CA TYR A 435 -0.85 -19.72 18.45
C TYR A 435 -0.96 -18.35 17.76
N LEU A 436 -0.14 -17.36 18.16
CA LEU A 436 -0.17 -16.02 17.56
C LEU A 436 0.14 -16.02 16.06
N GLY A 437 0.92 -17.00 15.58
CA GLY A 437 1.29 -17.18 14.16
C GLY A 437 0.53 -18.30 13.44
N ASP A 438 -0.46 -18.95 14.06
CA ASP A 438 -1.12 -20.15 13.50
C ASP A 438 -2.32 -19.81 12.60
N GLY A 439 -2.18 -18.74 11.81
CA GLY A 439 -3.27 -18.16 11.03
C GLY A 439 -4.26 -17.39 11.90
N ALA A 440 -3.77 -16.72 12.95
CA ALA A 440 -4.61 -15.92 13.84
C ALA A 440 -5.13 -14.66 13.11
N THR A 441 -6.40 -14.33 13.34
CA THR A 441 -7.08 -13.20 12.68
C THR A 441 -7.52 -12.14 13.68
N TYR A 442 -7.37 -10.88 13.30
CA TYR A 442 -7.67 -9.73 14.15
C TYR A 442 -8.66 -8.81 13.43
N LEU A 443 -9.80 -8.51 14.07
CA LEU A 443 -10.81 -7.61 13.53
C LEU A 443 -10.90 -6.35 14.40
N TYR A 444 -10.47 -5.24 13.81
CA TYR A 444 -10.57 -3.90 14.36
C TYR A 444 -11.80 -3.21 13.76
N ASN A 445 -12.62 -2.59 14.59
CA ASN A 445 -13.82 -1.84 14.21
C ASN A 445 -14.05 -0.73 15.25
N ASN A 446 -15.27 -0.21 15.43
CA ASN A 446 -15.47 0.88 16.39
C ASN A 446 -15.32 0.49 17.87
N ASP A 447 -15.24 -0.81 18.20
CA ASP A 447 -14.85 -1.21 19.55
C ASP A 447 -13.32 -1.13 19.69
N LEU A 448 -12.85 0.10 19.91
CA LEU A 448 -11.43 0.41 20.06
C LEU A 448 -10.80 -0.27 21.28
N THR A 449 -11.60 -0.63 22.28
CA THR A 449 -11.12 -1.33 23.46
C THR A 449 -11.05 -2.84 23.31
N GLN A 450 -11.31 -3.39 22.12
CA GLN A 450 -11.37 -4.84 21.90
C GLN A 450 -10.15 -5.58 22.47
N TYR A 451 -8.96 -5.05 22.28
CA TYR A 451 -7.69 -5.67 22.69
C TYR A 451 -7.12 -5.11 24.00
N THR A 452 -7.80 -4.16 24.66
CA THR A 452 -7.46 -3.71 26.02
C THR A 452 -7.76 -4.80 27.05
N ASP A 453 -6.82 -5.15 27.93
CA ASP A 453 -6.93 -6.23 28.93
C ASP A 453 -7.38 -7.59 28.35
N TYR A 454 -7.26 -7.75 27.03
CA TYR A 454 -7.66 -8.94 26.30
C TYR A 454 -6.68 -10.10 26.56
N TRP A 455 -5.39 -9.84 26.40
CA TRP A 455 -4.33 -10.84 26.50
C TRP A 455 -4.27 -11.62 27.82
N PRO A 456 -4.43 -11.02 29.01
CA PRO A 456 -4.42 -11.78 30.25
C PRO A 456 -5.69 -12.63 30.46
N THR A 457 -6.78 -12.38 29.73
CA THR A 457 -8.11 -12.97 29.99
C THR A 457 -8.64 -13.89 28.89
N VAL A 458 -8.25 -13.68 27.64
CA VAL A 458 -8.63 -14.53 26.50
C VAL A 458 -8.21 -15.99 26.71
N ASN A 459 -8.92 -16.93 26.09
CA ASN A 459 -8.43 -18.30 25.98
C ASN A 459 -7.23 -18.38 25.02
N PRO A 460 -5.99 -18.57 25.47
CA PRO A 460 -4.84 -18.62 24.57
C PRO A 460 -4.89 -19.84 23.65
N TYR A 461 -5.66 -20.89 23.98
CA TYR A 461 -5.86 -22.07 23.14
C TYR A 461 -6.86 -21.86 22.00
N ARG A 462 -7.57 -20.73 21.97
CA ARG A 462 -8.61 -20.47 20.98
C ARG A 462 -8.53 -19.05 20.42
N LEU A 463 -7.39 -18.69 19.85
CA LEU A 463 -7.27 -17.39 19.17
C LEU A 463 -8.10 -17.41 17.87
N PRO A 464 -8.81 -16.31 17.52
CA PRO A 464 -9.65 -16.27 16.32
C PRO A 464 -8.87 -16.65 15.06
N GLY A 465 -9.50 -17.36 14.13
CA GLY A 465 -8.92 -17.75 12.85
C GLY A 465 -8.06 -19.02 12.87
N THR A 466 -7.47 -19.37 14.00
CA THR A 466 -6.53 -20.50 14.12
C THR A 466 -7.19 -21.87 13.90
N THR A 467 -6.39 -22.85 13.46
CA THR A 467 -6.74 -24.29 13.50
C THR A 467 -5.74 -24.97 14.42
N VAL A 468 -6.22 -25.63 15.48
CA VAL A 468 -5.37 -26.05 16.60
C VAL A 468 -5.63 -27.48 17.03
N ASP A 469 -4.60 -28.14 17.54
CA ASP A 469 -4.69 -29.34 18.35
C ASP A 469 -4.92 -28.93 19.81
N THR A 470 -5.87 -29.57 20.50
CA THR A 470 -6.19 -29.34 21.92
C THR A 470 -5.12 -29.79 22.92
N VAL A 471 -3.88 -29.97 22.46
CA VAL A 471 -2.72 -30.29 23.30
C VAL A 471 -2.55 -29.27 24.42
N THR A 472 -2.31 -29.76 25.64
CA THR A 472 -1.97 -28.89 26.78
C THR A 472 -0.54 -28.39 26.62
N LYS A 473 -0.35 -27.07 26.76
CA LYS A 473 0.96 -26.41 26.61
C LYS A 473 1.42 -25.82 27.93
N THR A 474 2.72 -25.96 28.20
CA THR A 474 3.40 -25.26 29.29
C THR A 474 3.79 -23.85 28.85
N ASN A 475 4.11 -22.97 29.81
CA ASN A 475 4.63 -21.65 29.50
C ASN A 475 5.83 -21.74 28.53
N SER A 476 5.84 -20.85 27.55
CA SER A 476 6.86 -20.74 26.49
C SER A 476 7.03 -22.02 25.64
N ASN A 477 6.07 -22.96 25.65
CA ASN A 477 6.18 -24.17 24.83
C ASN A 477 6.29 -23.84 23.34
N GLY A 478 7.38 -24.29 22.70
CA GLY A 478 7.55 -24.21 21.24
C GLY A 478 7.64 -22.79 20.68
N HIS A 479 8.22 -21.83 21.40
CA HIS A 479 8.55 -20.51 20.85
C HIS A 479 9.75 -20.58 19.88
N ASP A 480 9.89 -19.57 19.04
CA ASP A 480 10.96 -19.42 18.05
C ASP A 480 11.06 -20.64 17.10
N GLN A 481 9.91 -21.19 16.71
CA GLN A 481 9.84 -22.33 15.80
C GLN A 481 9.39 -21.89 14.41
N LEU A 482 10.14 -22.34 13.41
CA LEU A 482 9.77 -22.24 12.01
C LEU A 482 8.91 -23.45 11.64
N SER A 483 7.98 -23.24 10.71
CA SER A 483 7.25 -24.34 10.09
C SER A 483 8.14 -25.07 9.06
N SER A 484 7.87 -26.36 8.81
CA SER A 484 8.46 -27.04 7.66
C SER A 484 7.87 -26.55 6.33
N MET A 485 6.73 -25.85 6.38
CA MET A 485 5.99 -25.37 5.22
C MET A 485 6.41 -23.95 4.86
N ASN A 486 6.60 -23.70 3.56
CA ASN A 486 6.97 -22.39 3.04
C ASN A 486 5.81 -21.65 2.37
N TRP A 487 4.65 -22.30 2.15
CA TRP A 487 3.48 -21.65 1.56
C TRP A 487 2.77 -20.82 2.63
N ALA A 488 3.20 -19.57 2.77
CA ALA A 488 2.52 -18.55 3.57
C ALA A 488 2.67 -17.19 2.86
N GLY A 489 1.57 -16.47 2.69
CA GLY A 489 1.54 -15.22 1.95
C GLY A 489 0.30 -15.12 1.05
N GLY A 490 0.35 -14.26 0.04
CA GLY A 490 -0.82 -13.96 -0.76
C GLY A 490 -0.56 -12.99 -1.90
N THR A 491 -1.63 -12.52 -2.53
CA THR A 491 -1.59 -11.49 -3.57
C THR A 491 -2.64 -10.42 -3.33
N SER A 492 -2.50 -9.28 -4.01
CA SER A 492 -3.41 -8.13 -3.93
C SER A 492 -3.75 -7.62 -5.34
N ILE A 493 -5.01 -7.24 -5.57
CA ILE A 493 -5.50 -6.72 -6.86
C ILE A 493 -6.26 -5.41 -6.67
N LEU A 494 -6.19 -4.51 -7.66
CA LEU A 494 -6.77 -3.15 -7.59
C LEU A 494 -6.32 -2.33 -6.35
N ASP A 495 -5.22 -2.74 -5.72
CA ASP A 495 -4.72 -2.25 -4.43
C ASP A 495 -5.76 -2.24 -3.30
N THR A 496 -6.84 -3.01 -3.45
CA THR A 496 -8.03 -2.90 -2.60
C THR A 496 -8.45 -4.26 -2.05
N TYR A 497 -8.31 -5.31 -2.86
CA TYR A 497 -8.72 -6.67 -2.52
C TYR A 497 -7.50 -7.58 -2.42
N GLY A 498 -7.63 -8.65 -1.65
CA GLY A 498 -6.53 -9.59 -1.44
C GLY A 498 -6.98 -11.01 -1.24
N THR A 499 -6.03 -11.93 -1.40
CA THR A 499 -6.18 -13.31 -0.94
C THR A 499 -4.87 -13.73 -0.28
N SER A 500 -4.98 -14.41 0.84
CA SER A 500 -3.84 -14.95 1.60
C SER A 500 -4.08 -16.41 1.91
N GLY A 501 -3.01 -17.13 2.22
CA GLY A 501 -3.12 -18.48 2.74
C GLY A 501 -1.89 -18.93 3.50
N MET A 502 -2.05 -20.01 4.23
CA MET A 502 -1.05 -20.66 5.05
C MET A 502 -1.23 -22.18 4.96
N GLU A 503 -0.16 -22.88 4.56
CA GLU A 503 -0.03 -24.32 4.78
C GLU A 503 0.48 -24.52 6.20
N LEU A 504 -0.44 -24.81 7.12
CA LEU A 504 -0.15 -25.05 8.52
C LEU A 504 0.51 -26.41 8.71
N ASP A 505 1.59 -26.40 9.49
CA ASP A 505 2.24 -27.56 10.10
C ASP A 505 2.45 -27.20 11.57
N ALA A 506 1.58 -27.74 12.43
CA ALA A 506 1.39 -27.23 13.79
C ALA A 506 2.51 -27.68 14.73
N VAL A 507 3.10 -26.74 15.45
CA VAL A 507 4.25 -27.01 16.33
C VAL A 507 3.87 -27.94 17.49
N GLY A 508 4.55 -29.09 17.53
CA GLY A 508 4.37 -30.11 18.58
C GLY A 508 3.18 -31.06 18.35
N SER A 509 2.64 -31.12 17.13
CA SER A 509 1.54 -31.98 16.72
C SER A 509 1.77 -32.50 15.28
N THR A 510 1.06 -33.54 14.88
CA THR A 510 0.96 -34.00 13.49
C THR A 510 -0.09 -33.24 12.68
N LEU A 511 -0.78 -32.27 13.29
CA LEU A 511 -1.79 -31.45 12.65
C LEU A 511 -1.21 -30.64 11.47
N THR A 512 -1.80 -30.86 10.30
CA THR A 512 -1.58 -30.03 9.11
C THR A 512 -2.90 -29.52 8.53
N ALA A 513 -2.88 -28.36 7.87
CA ALA A 513 -4.06 -27.79 7.22
C ALA A 513 -3.70 -26.78 6.12
N LYS A 514 -4.60 -26.58 5.16
CA LYS A 514 -4.53 -25.52 4.15
C LYS A 514 -5.59 -24.48 4.46
N LYS A 515 -5.14 -23.30 4.88
CA LYS A 515 -6.00 -22.19 5.33
C LYS A 515 -5.91 -21.07 4.30
N SER A 516 -7.04 -20.56 3.84
CA SER A 516 -7.10 -19.41 2.94
C SER A 516 -8.06 -18.35 3.46
N TRP A 517 -7.74 -17.09 3.18
CA TRP A 517 -8.57 -15.92 3.46
C TRP A 517 -8.72 -15.08 2.20
N PHE A 518 -9.96 -14.80 1.80
CA PHE A 518 -10.29 -13.97 0.64
C PHE A 518 -10.93 -12.68 1.16
N LEU A 519 -10.33 -11.54 0.81
CA LEU A 519 -10.53 -10.23 1.42
C LEU A 519 -11.13 -9.28 0.37
N PHE A 520 -12.45 -9.07 0.42
CA PHE A 520 -13.21 -8.33 -0.60
C PHE A 520 -13.58 -6.91 -0.12
N ASP A 521 -14.78 -6.42 -0.41
CA ASP A 521 -15.18 -5.06 -0.07
C ASP A 521 -15.82 -4.93 1.32
N ASP A 522 -16.70 -5.86 1.69
CA ASP A 522 -17.34 -5.85 3.02
C ASP A 522 -17.42 -7.22 3.72
N GLU A 523 -16.77 -8.23 3.14
CA GLU A 523 -16.69 -9.58 3.64
C GLU A 523 -15.28 -10.19 3.58
N ILE A 524 -15.03 -11.12 4.52
CA ILE A 524 -13.81 -11.94 4.55
C ILE A 524 -14.23 -13.40 4.52
N VAL A 525 -13.86 -14.14 3.48
CA VAL A 525 -14.14 -15.58 3.39
C VAL A 525 -12.93 -16.36 3.90
N ALA A 526 -13.13 -17.23 4.88
CA ALA A 526 -12.11 -18.10 5.43
C ALA A 526 -12.41 -19.56 5.08
N LEU A 527 -11.47 -20.21 4.39
CA LEU A 527 -11.57 -21.62 3.98
C LEU A 527 -10.48 -22.45 4.63
N GLY A 528 -10.82 -23.68 4.98
CA GLY A 528 -9.89 -24.70 5.46
C GLY A 528 -10.11 -26.02 4.73
N ALA A 529 -9.03 -26.68 4.34
CA ALA A 529 -9.06 -28.02 3.75
C ALA A 529 -7.81 -28.83 4.12
N GLY A 530 -7.86 -30.15 3.88
CA GLY A 530 -6.74 -31.04 4.17
C GLY A 530 -6.45 -31.20 5.67
N ILE A 531 -7.38 -30.81 6.56
CA ILE A 531 -7.16 -30.80 8.01
C ILE A 531 -6.97 -32.23 8.48
N THR A 532 -5.75 -32.56 8.87
CA THR A 532 -5.35 -33.94 9.17
C THR A 532 -4.48 -33.98 10.42
N SER A 533 -4.76 -34.91 11.33
CA SER A 533 -3.92 -35.19 12.50
C SER A 533 -4.04 -36.68 12.88
N THR A 534 -3.02 -37.20 13.56
CA THR A 534 -2.94 -38.58 14.06
C THR A 534 -2.64 -38.65 15.56
N ASP A 535 -2.70 -37.53 16.28
CA ASP A 535 -2.30 -37.43 17.70
C ASP A 535 -3.36 -37.91 18.70
N ASN A 536 -4.50 -38.40 18.22
CA ASN A 536 -5.66 -38.84 19.00
C ASN A 536 -6.21 -37.76 19.96
N ARG A 537 -6.14 -36.50 19.53
CA ARG A 537 -6.69 -35.33 20.21
C ARG A 537 -7.67 -34.61 19.30
N THR A 538 -8.59 -33.86 19.89
CA THR A 538 -9.55 -33.05 19.13
C THR A 538 -8.83 -31.94 18.40
N ILE A 539 -9.22 -31.72 17.14
CA ILE A 539 -8.77 -30.59 16.33
C ILE A 539 -9.90 -29.57 16.23
N GLU A 540 -9.60 -28.30 16.47
CA GLU A 540 -10.56 -27.21 16.46
C GLU A 540 -10.19 -26.17 15.40
N THR A 541 -11.18 -25.45 14.85
CA THR A 541 -10.93 -24.20 14.12
C THR A 541 -11.78 -23.10 14.69
N ILE A 542 -11.14 -22.01 15.11
CA ILE A 542 -11.78 -20.94 15.84
C ILE A 542 -12.33 -19.92 14.85
N VAL A 543 -13.64 -19.72 14.86
CA VAL A 543 -14.32 -18.68 14.07
C VAL A 543 -14.16 -17.34 14.79
N GLU A 544 -14.40 -17.33 16.10
CA GLU A 544 -14.38 -16.11 16.90
C GLU A 544 -14.00 -16.40 18.36
N ASN A 545 -13.36 -15.42 19.00
CA ASN A 545 -13.18 -15.32 20.44
C ASN A 545 -13.21 -13.84 20.87
N ARG A 546 -14.40 -13.24 20.79
CA ARG A 546 -14.60 -11.80 20.92
C ARG A 546 -14.76 -11.41 22.38
N LYS A 547 -14.06 -10.35 22.80
CA LYS A 547 -14.31 -9.72 24.10
C LYS A 547 -15.64 -8.97 24.04
N LEU A 548 -16.51 -9.23 25.01
CA LEU A 548 -17.84 -8.65 25.11
C LEU A 548 -17.82 -7.41 26.02
N ASN A 549 -18.96 -6.73 26.10
CA ASN A 549 -19.16 -5.66 27.07
C ASN A 549 -19.03 -6.17 28.53
N SER A 550 -18.92 -5.24 29.47
CA SER A 550 -18.71 -5.54 30.90
C SER A 550 -19.81 -6.40 31.54
N SER A 551 -21.02 -6.40 30.98
CA SER A 551 -22.14 -7.23 31.45
C SER A 551 -22.17 -8.61 30.79
N GLY A 552 -21.46 -8.81 29.68
CA GLY A 552 -21.48 -10.05 28.90
C GLY A 552 -22.83 -10.31 28.23
N THR A 553 -23.58 -9.25 27.91
CA THR A 553 -24.97 -9.33 27.42
C THR A 553 -25.14 -8.85 25.97
N ASN A 554 -24.06 -8.85 25.19
CA ASN A 554 -24.14 -8.61 23.75
C ASN A 554 -25.09 -9.64 23.13
N ALA A 555 -26.08 -9.17 22.37
CA ALA A 555 -27.06 -10.05 21.76
C ALA A 555 -26.38 -10.96 20.73
N PHE A 556 -26.53 -12.27 20.92
CA PHE A 556 -26.03 -13.29 19.99
C PHE A 556 -27.21 -13.99 19.31
N THR A 557 -27.36 -13.79 18.01
CA THR A 557 -28.47 -14.32 17.20
C THR A 557 -27.94 -15.37 16.26
N VAL A 558 -28.61 -16.52 16.17
CA VAL A 558 -28.24 -17.62 15.26
C VAL A 558 -29.47 -18.02 14.47
N ASN A 559 -29.37 -17.98 13.13
CA ASN A 559 -30.49 -18.26 12.21
C ASN A 559 -31.79 -17.50 12.59
N GLY A 560 -31.66 -16.22 12.95
CA GLY A 560 -32.79 -15.37 13.34
C GLY A 560 -33.33 -15.62 14.75
N THR A 561 -32.78 -16.59 15.49
CA THR A 561 -33.15 -16.89 16.87
C THR A 561 -32.13 -16.30 17.83
N LEU A 562 -32.59 -15.42 18.73
CA LEU A 562 -31.77 -14.92 19.83
C LEU A 562 -31.40 -16.09 20.76
N LYS A 563 -30.11 -16.30 20.99
CA LYS A 563 -29.61 -17.27 21.97
C LYS A 563 -29.70 -16.70 23.39
N SER A 564 -29.55 -17.57 24.39
CA SER A 564 -29.59 -17.16 25.80
C SER A 564 -28.64 -15.98 26.01
N ASN A 565 -29.18 -14.85 26.44
CA ASN A 565 -28.40 -13.65 26.65
C ASN A 565 -27.79 -13.66 28.06
N GLY A 566 -26.47 -13.55 28.15
CA GLY A 566 -25.72 -13.58 29.40
C GLY A 566 -24.74 -14.74 29.53
N LEU A 567 -23.87 -14.62 30.53
CA LEU A 567 -22.76 -15.54 30.77
C LEU A 567 -23.24 -16.97 31.09
N GLY A 568 -22.48 -17.96 30.62
CA GLY A 568 -22.76 -19.38 30.82
C GLY A 568 -23.51 -20.06 29.68
N PHE A 569 -23.91 -19.35 28.62
CA PHE A 569 -24.37 -20.00 27.39
C PHE A 569 -23.28 -20.93 26.86
N SER A 570 -23.63 -22.19 26.61
CA SER A 570 -22.75 -23.19 25.99
C SER A 570 -23.61 -24.17 25.19
N GLU A 571 -23.43 -24.18 23.87
CA GLU A 571 -24.24 -25.01 22.98
C GLU A 571 -23.42 -25.58 21.82
N SER A 572 -23.73 -26.82 21.46
CA SER A 572 -23.39 -27.39 20.15
C SER A 572 -24.54 -27.09 19.19
N MET A 573 -24.35 -26.12 18.32
CA MET A 573 -25.35 -25.62 17.37
C MET A 573 -25.18 -26.35 16.04
N THR A 574 -26.25 -26.94 15.50
CA THR A 574 -26.25 -27.62 14.20
C THR A 574 -27.06 -26.85 13.17
N GLY A 575 -26.73 -27.02 11.88
CA GLY A 575 -27.44 -26.34 10.79
C GLY A 575 -27.36 -24.81 10.86
N VAL A 576 -26.26 -24.28 11.39
CA VAL A 576 -26.03 -22.83 11.47
C VAL A 576 -25.74 -22.32 10.07
N ASN A 577 -26.63 -21.50 9.52
CA ASN A 577 -26.44 -20.83 8.23
C ASN A 577 -25.81 -19.46 8.44
N TRP A 578 -26.21 -18.75 9.51
CA TRP A 578 -25.61 -17.49 9.89
C TRP A 578 -25.74 -17.23 11.39
N ALA A 579 -24.83 -16.41 11.90
CA ALA A 579 -24.84 -15.88 13.24
C ALA A 579 -24.55 -14.37 13.22
N HIS A 580 -25.02 -13.64 14.22
CA HIS A 580 -24.76 -12.22 14.42
C HIS A 580 -24.47 -11.97 15.89
N LEU A 581 -23.38 -11.25 16.15
CA LEU A 581 -23.02 -10.70 17.44
C LEU A 581 -23.19 -9.19 17.40
N ALA A 582 -24.08 -8.66 18.24
CA ALA A 582 -24.19 -7.22 18.44
C ALA A 582 -22.90 -6.67 19.08
N GLY A 583 -22.39 -5.57 18.53
CA GLY A 583 -21.20 -4.91 19.02
C GLY A 583 -21.36 -4.33 20.42
N SER A 584 -20.25 -4.12 21.13
CA SER A 584 -20.25 -3.40 22.41
C SER A 584 -20.55 -1.91 22.23
N VAL A 585 -20.39 -1.39 21.01
CA VAL A 585 -20.66 -0.02 20.60
C VAL A 585 -21.23 0.02 19.18
N SER A 586 -21.72 1.18 18.73
CA SER A 586 -22.22 1.33 17.36
C SER A 586 -21.11 1.19 16.32
N GLY A 587 -21.36 0.42 15.26
CA GLY A 587 -20.37 0.12 14.23
C GLY A 587 -19.33 -0.90 14.67
N SER A 588 -19.67 -1.80 15.60
CA SER A 588 -18.85 -2.96 15.96
C SER A 588 -19.61 -4.29 15.96
N ASP A 589 -20.80 -4.33 15.35
CA ASP A 589 -21.51 -5.58 15.06
C ASP A 589 -20.66 -6.50 14.18
N ILE A 590 -20.81 -7.81 14.34
CA ILE A 590 -20.11 -8.80 13.51
C ILE A 590 -21.10 -9.88 13.08
N GLY A 591 -21.26 -10.03 11.78
CA GLY A 591 -21.97 -11.14 11.17
C GLY A 591 -21.05 -12.29 10.79
N TYR A 592 -21.60 -13.50 10.78
CA TYR A 592 -20.92 -14.69 10.32
C TYR A 592 -21.87 -15.48 9.43
N TYR A 593 -21.47 -15.80 8.21
CA TYR A 593 -22.21 -16.66 7.29
C TYR A 593 -21.46 -17.98 7.06
N PHE A 594 -22.20 -19.08 7.03
CA PHE A 594 -21.67 -20.43 6.92
C PHE A 594 -22.24 -21.11 5.68
N PRO A 595 -21.53 -21.08 4.54
CA PRO A 595 -22.01 -21.64 3.28
C PRO A 595 -22.41 -23.11 3.41
N GLY A 596 -23.64 -23.43 3.01
CA GLY A 596 -24.19 -24.80 3.08
C GLY A 596 -24.64 -25.26 4.48
N GLY A 597 -24.55 -24.40 5.50
CA GLY A 597 -24.86 -24.72 6.88
C GLY A 597 -23.73 -25.48 7.59
N SER A 598 -23.55 -25.25 8.88
CA SER A 598 -22.44 -25.82 9.66
C SER A 598 -22.84 -26.24 11.07
N ALA A 599 -22.04 -27.14 11.65
CA ALA A 599 -22.09 -27.43 13.08
C ALA A 599 -20.98 -26.64 13.79
N LEU A 600 -21.35 -25.92 14.85
CA LEU A 600 -20.48 -25.03 15.60
C LEU A 600 -20.70 -25.24 17.09
N LYS A 601 -19.64 -25.06 17.87
CA LYS A 601 -19.76 -24.87 19.31
C LYS A 601 -19.75 -23.38 19.61
N GLY A 602 -20.62 -22.94 20.51
CA GLY A 602 -20.71 -21.58 21.02
C GLY A 602 -20.58 -21.58 22.54
N LEU A 603 -19.87 -20.59 23.07
CA LEU A 603 -19.66 -20.40 24.51
C LEU A 603 -19.63 -18.91 24.84
N THR A 604 -20.36 -18.48 25.87
CA THR A 604 -20.13 -17.19 26.52
C THR A 604 -19.71 -17.40 27.97
N GLU A 605 -18.65 -16.74 28.42
CA GLU A 605 -18.15 -16.88 29.79
C GLU A 605 -17.36 -15.64 30.24
N ALA A 606 -17.33 -15.43 31.56
CA ALA A 606 -16.40 -14.50 32.18
C ALA A 606 -15.08 -15.23 32.44
N ARG A 607 -13.98 -14.65 31.99
CA ARG A 607 -12.63 -15.22 32.15
C ARG A 607 -11.81 -14.28 33.02
N THR A 608 -11.24 -14.84 34.08
CA THR A 608 -10.35 -14.10 34.99
C THR A 608 -8.92 -14.57 34.81
N GLY A 609 -8.01 -13.62 34.66
CA GLY A 609 -6.58 -13.88 34.55
C GLY A 609 -5.75 -12.76 35.14
N LYS A 610 -4.44 -12.83 34.94
CA LYS A 610 -3.46 -11.87 35.45
C LYS A 610 -2.44 -11.60 34.37
N TRP A 611 -1.99 -10.36 34.24
CA TRP A 611 -0.82 -10.01 33.42
C TRP A 611 0.39 -10.85 33.84
N SER A 612 0.59 -11.05 35.16
CA SER A 612 1.66 -11.91 35.69
C SER A 612 1.62 -13.39 35.22
N SER A 613 0.51 -13.82 34.62
CA SER A 613 0.35 -15.19 34.10
C SER A 613 0.85 -15.36 32.66
N ILE A 614 1.09 -14.26 31.96
CA ILE A 614 1.64 -14.21 30.60
C ILE A 614 2.97 -13.44 30.53
N ASP A 615 3.30 -12.66 31.56
CA ASP A 615 4.57 -11.98 31.75
C ASP A 615 4.97 -12.08 33.24
N SER A 616 5.97 -12.89 33.59
CA SER A 616 6.34 -13.13 34.99
C SER A 616 7.52 -12.26 35.48
N ARG A 617 7.75 -11.10 34.87
CA ARG A 617 8.73 -10.12 35.38
C ARG A 617 8.26 -9.54 36.72
N ALA A 618 9.21 -9.13 37.56
CA ALA A 618 8.93 -8.73 38.95
C ALA A 618 7.98 -7.52 39.07
N SER A 619 7.99 -6.60 38.11
CA SER A 619 7.13 -5.42 38.07
C SER A 619 5.74 -5.68 37.50
N THR A 620 5.46 -6.89 37.00
CA THR A 620 4.19 -7.20 36.33
C THR A 620 3.07 -7.41 37.36
N PRO A 621 1.92 -6.72 37.23
CA PRO A 621 0.81 -6.82 38.16
C PRO A 621 0.28 -8.25 38.32
N THR A 622 0.10 -8.63 39.58
CA THR A 622 -0.51 -9.90 39.98
C THR A 622 -2.00 -9.76 40.31
N THR A 623 -2.58 -8.60 40.01
CA THR A 623 -4.01 -8.30 40.17
C THR A 623 -4.84 -9.09 39.16
N ASN A 624 -5.99 -9.59 39.62
CA ASN A 624 -6.96 -10.23 38.74
C ASN A 624 -7.61 -9.20 37.83
N VAL A 625 -7.74 -9.55 36.56
CA VAL A 625 -8.53 -8.84 35.55
C VAL A 625 -9.56 -9.82 35.01
N THR A 626 -10.80 -9.36 34.82
CA THR A 626 -11.91 -10.19 34.35
C THR A 626 -12.55 -9.55 33.14
N SER A 627 -12.67 -10.33 32.06
CA SER A 627 -13.33 -9.93 30.82
C SER A 627 -14.32 -11.01 30.38
N ASN A 628 -15.36 -10.62 29.65
CA ASN A 628 -16.37 -11.53 29.14
C ASN A 628 -16.08 -11.86 27.68
N PHE A 629 -16.35 -13.09 27.24
CA PHE A 629 -16.08 -13.51 25.87
C PHE A 629 -17.25 -14.27 25.25
N LEU A 630 -17.42 -14.13 23.93
CA LEU A 630 -18.10 -15.11 23.08
C LEU A 630 -17.04 -15.85 22.27
N THR A 631 -17.01 -17.18 22.39
CA THR A 631 -16.17 -18.05 21.58
C THR A 631 -17.03 -18.93 20.66
N MET A 632 -16.68 -18.99 19.37
CA MET A 632 -17.29 -19.87 18.38
C MET A 632 -16.24 -20.67 17.62
N TRP A 633 -16.45 -21.98 17.45
CA TRP A 633 -15.49 -22.83 16.75
C TRP A 633 -16.12 -24.06 16.10
N PHE A 634 -15.43 -24.58 15.08
CA PHE A 634 -15.63 -25.91 14.51
C PHE A 634 -14.89 -26.96 15.32
N ASP A 635 -15.53 -28.12 15.50
CA ASP A 635 -14.93 -29.33 16.08
C ASP A 635 -14.73 -30.35 14.96
N HIS A 636 -13.49 -30.64 14.60
CA HIS A 636 -13.12 -31.60 13.55
C HIS A 636 -12.99 -33.04 14.09
N GLY A 637 -13.28 -33.24 15.37
CA GLY A 637 -13.13 -34.52 16.06
C GLY A 637 -11.67 -34.88 16.31
N SER A 638 -11.47 -36.11 16.79
CA SER A 638 -10.15 -36.72 16.99
C SER A 638 -9.66 -37.38 15.70
N ASN A 639 -8.38 -37.17 15.36
CA ASN A 639 -7.76 -37.71 14.16
C ASN A 639 -8.52 -37.41 12.86
N PRO A 640 -8.87 -36.13 12.57
CA PRO A 640 -9.49 -35.81 11.30
C PRO A 640 -8.60 -36.28 10.16
N THR A 641 -9.23 -36.69 9.06
CA THR A 641 -8.55 -36.99 7.80
C THR A 641 -9.21 -36.16 6.73
N ASN A 642 -8.47 -35.22 6.14
CA ASN A 642 -8.98 -34.30 5.12
C ASN A 642 -10.24 -33.52 5.57
N GLY A 643 -10.27 -33.07 6.83
CA GLY A 643 -11.32 -32.18 7.34
C GLY A 643 -11.32 -30.83 6.63
N THR A 644 -12.45 -30.12 6.69
CA THR A 644 -12.65 -28.83 6.04
C THR A 644 -13.46 -27.87 6.91
N TYR A 645 -13.35 -26.57 6.66
CA TYR A 645 -14.28 -25.55 7.16
C TYR A 645 -14.51 -24.47 6.12
N ALA A 646 -15.61 -23.73 6.24
CA ALA A 646 -15.90 -22.53 5.47
C ALA A 646 -16.76 -21.56 6.30
N TYR A 647 -16.35 -20.31 6.39
CA TYR A 647 -17.16 -19.24 6.96
C TYR A 647 -16.83 -17.89 6.33
N VAL A 648 -17.73 -16.93 6.48
CA VAL A 648 -17.58 -15.56 6.01
C VAL A 648 -17.82 -14.61 7.18
N THR A 649 -16.84 -13.78 7.48
CA THR A 649 -16.97 -12.69 8.46
C THR A 649 -17.53 -11.46 7.77
N LEU A 650 -18.56 -10.85 8.36
CA LEU A 650 -19.29 -9.69 7.84
C LEU A 650 -19.25 -8.55 8.86
N PRO A 651 -18.16 -7.77 8.90
CA PRO A 651 -18.03 -6.67 9.85
C PRO A 651 -19.13 -5.63 9.68
N ASN A 652 -19.58 -5.04 10.79
CA ASN A 652 -20.47 -3.88 10.87
C ASN A 652 -21.85 -4.09 10.23
N LYS A 653 -22.27 -5.33 9.97
CA LYS A 653 -23.62 -5.65 9.49
C LYS A 653 -24.55 -5.98 10.66
N THR A 654 -25.73 -5.38 10.65
CA THR A 654 -26.83 -5.71 11.57
C THR A 654 -27.34 -7.14 11.36
N SER A 655 -28.01 -7.72 12.35
CA SER A 655 -28.64 -9.05 12.25
C SER A 655 -29.50 -9.22 10.98
N ALA A 656 -30.28 -8.20 10.62
CA ALA A 656 -31.12 -8.22 9.42
C ALA A 656 -30.29 -8.23 8.12
N GLN A 657 -29.21 -7.46 8.06
CA GLN A 657 -28.29 -7.45 6.91
C GLN A 657 -27.55 -8.78 6.78
N VAL A 658 -27.16 -9.41 7.89
CA VAL A 658 -26.55 -10.75 7.89
C VAL A 658 -27.53 -11.80 7.38
N SER A 659 -28.79 -11.77 7.84
CA SER A 659 -29.84 -12.65 7.34
C SER A 659 -30.09 -12.45 5.83
N SER A 660 -30.06 -11.20 5.36
CA SER A 660 -30.22 -10.87 3.94
C SER A 660 -29.05 -11.41 3.12
N TYR A 661 -27.82 -11.21 3.59
CA TYR A 661 -26.61 -11.75 2.96
C TYR A 661 -26.67 -13.28 2.89
N ALA A 662 -27.03 -13.96 3.97
CA ALA A 662 -27.11 -15.42 3.99
C ALA A 662 -28.18 -15.99 3.02
N SER A 663 -29.20 -15.19 2.67
CA SER A 663 -30.24 -15.57 1.71
C SER A 663 -29.82 -15.37 0.26
N ASN A 664 -28.89 -14.45 0.01
CA ASN A 664 -28.35 -14.16 -1.31
C ASN A 664 -26.88 -13.73 -1.18
N PRO A 665 -25.96 -14.68 -0.95
CA PRO A 665 -24.58 -14.36 -0.64
C PRO A 665 -23.88 -13.75 -1.85
N ASN A 666 -23.12 -12.70 -1.59
CA ASN A 666 -22.27 -12.07 -2.60
C ASN A 666 -21.10 -12.96 -3.01
N VAL A 667 -20.80 -14.03 -2.28
CA VAL A 667 -19.69 -14.93 -2.57
C VAL A 667 -20.14 -16.33 -3.01
N THR A 668 -19.36 -16.92 -3.91
CA THR A 668 -19.45 -18.31 -4.33
C THR A 668 -18.13 -19.02 -4.07
N ILE A 669 -18.14 -20.08 -3.25
CA ILE A 669 -16.97 -20.96 -3.11
C ILE A 669 -16.87 -21.81 -4.37
N LEU A 670 -15.81 -21.60 -5.15
CA LEU A 670 -15.54 -22.35 -6.37
C LEU A 670 -14.85 -23.69 -6.07
N GLU A 671 -13.95 -23.69 -5.09
CA GLU A 671 -13.28 -24.90 -4.62
C GLU A 671 -12.82 -24.73 -3.16
N ASN A 672 -12.95 -25.78 -2.37
CA ASN A 672 -12.31 -25.88 -1.05
C ASN A 672 -11.70 -27.28 -0.89
N SER A 673 -10.51 -27.50 -1.46
CA SER A 673 -9.83 -28.79 -1.47
C SER A 673 -8.36 -28.65 -1.05
N ALA A 674 -7.70 -29.78 -0.83
CA ALA A 674 -6.26 -29.80 -0.59
C ALA A 674 -5.43 -29.43 -1.85
N SER A 675 -6.04 -29.35 -3.04
CA SER A 675 -5.34 -28.99 -4.28
C SER A 675 -5.45 -27.50 -4.59
N ALA A 676 -6.62 -26.91 -4.38
CA ALA A 676 -6.85 -25.48 -4.50
C ALA A 676 -7.99 -25.01 -3.59
N GLN A 677 -7.94 -23.74 -3.20
CA GLN A 677 -9.04 -23.03 -2.54
C GLN A 677 -9.35 -21.77 -3.34
N ALA A 678 -10.62 -21.55 -3.68
CA ALA A 678 -11.01 -20.47 -4.57
C ALA A 678 -12.40 -19.93 -4.26
N VAL A 679 -12.54 -18.61 -4.29
CA VAL A 679 -13.79 -17.89 -4.02
C VAL A 679 -13.98 -16.79 -5.05
N LYS A 680 -15.20 -16.72 -5.59
CA LYS A 680 -15.67 -15.59 -6.41
C LYS A 680 -16.51 -14.67 -5.55
N GLU A 681 -16.21 -13.39 -5.55
CA GLU A 681 -17.19 -12.35 -5.20
C GLU A 681 -17.96 -11.99 -6.49
N ASN A 682 -19.29 -12.11 -6.40
CA ASN A 682 -20.21 -12.12 -7.51
C ASN A 682 -20.53 -10.71 -8.03
N THR A 683 -20.50 -9.68 -7.17
CA THR A 683 -20.93 -8.31 -7.51
C THR A 683 -19.80 -7.47 -8.13
N LEU A 684 -18.58 -7.66 -7.66
CA LEU A 684 -17.31 -7.11 -8.12
C LEU A 684 -16.72 -7.91 -9.29
N ASN A 685 -17.18 -9.16 -9.47
CA ASN A 685 -16.59 -10.12 -10.41
C ASN A 685 -15.08 -10.33 -10.18
N VAL A 686 -14.71 -10.41 -8.90
CA VAL A 686 -13.33 -10.68 -8.44
C VAL A 686 -13.23 -12.11 -7.96
N ILE A 687 -12.19 -12.83 -8.35
CA ILE A 687 -11.95 -14.22 -7.95
C ILE A 687 -10.57 -14.33 -7.32
N GLY A 688 -10.49 -14.84 -6.10
CA GLY A 688 -9.23 -15.22 -5.47
C GLY A 688 -9.04 -16.73 -5.46
N MET A 689 -7.80 -17.19 -5.67
CA MET A 689 -7.42 -18.58 -5.83
C MET A 689 -6.06 -18.86 -5.20
N ASN A 690 -5.96 -19.87 -4.35
CA ASN A 690 -4.71 -20.38 -3.81
C ASN A 690 -4.48 -21.81 -4.31
N PHE A 691 -3.35 -22.03 -4.98
CA PHE A 691 -2.93 -23.31 -5.55
C PHE A 691 -1.83 -23.91 -4.67
N TRP A 692 -2.04 -25.15 -4.22
CA TRP A 692 -1.25 -25.76 -3.15
C TRP A 692 -0.18 -26.75 -3.62
N ALA A 693 -0.07 -27.02 -4.92
CA ALA A 693 0.84 -28.03 -5.45
C ALA A 693 1.56 -27.56 -6.71
N ASP A 694 2.77 -28.08 -6.92
CA ASP A 694 3.52 -27.91 -8.16
C ASP A 694 3.02 -28.88 -9.25
N ALA A 695 1.75 -28.74 -9.59
CA ALA A 695 1.06 -29.52 -10.60
C ALA A 695 0.02 -28.66 -11.31
N LEU A 696 -0.26 -28.96 -12.59
CA LEU A 696 -1.32 -28.29 -13.33
C LEU A 696 -2.68 -28.50 -12.64
N LYS A 697 -3.28 -27.40 -12.19
CA LYS A 697 -4.58 -27.41 -11.52
C LYS A 697 -5.46 -26.31 -12.08
N TRP A 698 -6.64 -26.69 -12.56
CA TRP A 698 -7.70 -25.76 -12.96
C TRP A 698 -8.64 -25.48 -11.78
N VAL A 699 -8.98 -24.21 -11.61
CA VAL A 699 -10.17 -23.76 -10.89
C VAL A 699 -11.28 -23.54 -11.92
N GLN A 700 -12.50 -23.93 -11.56
CA GLN A 700 -13.67 -23.88 -12.44
C GLN A 700 -14.65 -22.80 -12.00
N VAL A 701 -15.34 -22.20 -12.96
CA VAL A 701 -16.45 -21.26 -12.74
C VAL A 701 -17.64 -21.77 -13.54
N GLY A 702 -18.78 -22.02 -12.89
CA GLY A 702 -19.96 -22.57 -13.55
C GLY A 702 -19.73 -23.94 -14.21
N GLY A 703 -18.80 -24.76 -13.67
CA GLY A 703 -18.44 -26.07 -14.21
C GLY A 703 -17.47 -26.04 -15.41
N ALA A 704 -17.07 -24.85 -15.89
CA ALA A 704 -16.07 -24.70 -16.94
C ALA A 704 -14.71 -24.31 -16.35
N ASN A 705 -13.63 -24.82 -16.96
CA ASN A 705 -12.27 -24.40 -16.63
C ASN A 705 -12.12 -22.89 -16.81
N PHE A 706 -11.58 -22.20 -15.79
CA PHE A 706 -11.39 -20.76 -15.82
C PHE A 706 -9.91 -20.38 -15.75
N VAL A 707 -9.24 -20.60 -14.63
CA VAL A 707 -7.81 -20.30 -14.47
C VAL A 707 -7.10 -21.57 -14.06
N SER A 708 -5.93 -21.84 -14.67
CA SER A 708 -5.00 -22.83 -14.17
C SER A 708 -3.67 -22.21 -13.75
N SER A 709 -3.05 -22.87 -12.78
CA SER A 709 -1.64 -22.71 -12.45
C SER A 709 -0.95 -24.07 -12.58
N ASN A 710 0.29 -24.08 -13.06
CA ASN A 710 1.15 -25.26 -13.04
C ASN A 710 2.00 -25.40 -11.76
N LYS A 711 1.93 -24.40 -10.88
CA LYS A 711 2.77 -24.27 -9.69
C LYS A 711 1.96 -23.84 -8.47
N LYS A 712 2.56 -24.00 -7.28
CA LYS A 712 2.11 -23.29 -6.08
C LYS A 712 2.02 -21.79 -6.38
N ALA A 713 0.86 -21.17 -6.14
CA ALA A 713 0.61 -19.79 -6.50
C ALA A 713 -0.56 -19.22 -5.69
N SER A 714 -0.52 -17.91 -5.43
CA SER A 714 -1.70 -17.14 -5.04
C SER A 714 -2.09 -16.24 -6.20
N VAL A 715 -3.34 -16.29 -6.64
CA VAL A 715 -3.83 -15.63 -7.86
C VAL A 715 -5.14 -14.90 -7.56
N MET A 716 -5.29 -13.69 -8.08
CA MET A 716 -6.57 -13.00 -8.17
C MET A 716 -6.85 -12.55 -9.60
N THR A 717 -8.13 -12.49 -9.96
CA THR A 717 -8.60 -11.88 -11.20
C THR A 717 -9.73 -10.90 -10.93
N SER A 718 -9.75 -9.77 -11.64
CA SER A 718 -10.87 -8.83 -11.68
C SER A 718 -11.29 -8.65 -13.13
N GLU A 719 -12.51 -9.04 -13.47
CA GLU A 719 -12.98 -9.07 -14.85
C GLU A 719 -14.15 -8.09 -15.06
N THR A 720 -14.04 -7.22 -16.06
CA THR A 720 -15.10 -6.32 -16.52
C THR A 720 -15.57 -6.74 -17.91
N ALA A 721 -16.53 -6.01 -18.49
CA ALA A 721 -16.94 -6.24 -19.88
C ALA A 721 -15.81 -5.94 -20.89
N ASN A 722 -14.84 -5.10 -20.51
CA ASN A 722 -13.82 -4.57 -21.42
C ASN A 722 -12.44 -5.16 -21.20
N ASP A 723 -12.15 -5.64 -19.98
CA ASP A 723 -10.81 -6.04 -19.58
C ASP A 723 -10.80 -7.09 -18.46
N ILE A 724 -9.63 -7.69 -18.26
CA ILE A 724 -9.31 -8.53 -17.11
C ILE A 724 -7.97 -8.12 -16.52
N GLU A 725 -7.95 -7.86 -15.22
CA GLU A 725 -6.72 -7.75 -14.45
C GLU A 725 -6.43 -9.09 -13.76
N ILE A 726 -5.17 -9.52 -13.80
CA ILE A 726 -4.65 -10.72 -13.17
C ILE A 726 -3.53 -10.28 -12.22
N ALA A 727 -3.61 -10.70 -10.96
CA ALA A 727 -2.56 -10.55 -9.96
C ALA A 727 -2.08 -11.93 -9.52
N VAL A 728 -0.77 -12.13 -9.40
CA VAL A 728 -0.17 -13.42 -9.04
C VAL A 728 1.08 -13.24 -8.19
N SER A 729 1.27 -14.11 -7.21
CA SER A 729 2.50 -14.23 -6.45
C SER A 729 2.92 -15.68 -6.29
N ASP A 730 4.19 -15.87 -5.90
CA ASP A 730 4.71 -17.13 -5.33
C ASP A 730 4.84 -16.98 -3.79
N PRO A 731 3.85 -17.44 -3.00
CA PRO A 731 3.92 -17.39 -1.54
C PRO A 731 5.04 -18.26 -0.95
N THR A 732 5.61 -19.19 -1.72
CA THR A 732 6.73 -20.02 -1.23
C THR A 732 8.03 -19.23 -1.12
N GLN A 733 8.15 -18.15 -1.93
CA GLN A 733 9.36 -17.35 -2.14
C GLN A 733 10.58 -18.15 -2.60
N ALA A 734 10.37 -19.38 -3.08
CA ALA A 734 11.43 -20.34 -3.40
C ALA A 734 11.40 -20.76 -4.88
N ASN A 735 10.35 -20.42 -5.63
CA ASN A 735 10.24 -20.83 -7.03
C ASN A 735 11.17 -19.98 -7.92
N THR A 736 12.20 -20.62 -8.47
CA THR A 736 13.13 -20.03 -9.45
C THR A 736 12.77 -20.34 -10.90
N SER A 737 11.84 -21.27 -11.13
CA SER A 737 11.42 -21.73 -12.48
C SER A 737 10.27 -20.90 -13.08
N GLY A 738 9.66 -20.03 -12.28
CA GLY A 738 8.50 -19.23 -12.67
C GLY A 738 7.17 -19.98 -12.56
N ILE A 739 6.07 -19.25 -12.80
CA ILE A 739 4.69 -19.75 -12.78
C ILE A 739 4.10 -19.56 -14.18
N ASN A 740 3.44 -20.59 -14.71
CA ASN A 740 2.64 -20.47 -15.92
C ASN A 740 1.16 -20.49 -15.55
N LEU A 741 0.44 -19.47 -16.00
CA LEU A 741 -1.01 -19.38 -15.89
C LEU A 741 -1.65 -19.52 -17.28
N GLU A 742 -2.79 -20.21 -17.32
CA GLU A 742 -3.70 -20.18 -18.45
C GLU A 742 -5.08 -19.76 -17.98
N ILE A 743 -5.65 -18.76 -18.66
CA ILE A 743 -6.97 -18.20 -18.37
C ILE A 743 -7.86 -18.44 -19.59
N ASN A 744 -9.00 -19.09 -19.37
CA ASN A 744 -9.95 -19.48 -20.40
C ASN A 744 -10.83 -18.28 -20.81
N ARG A 745 -10.17 -17.28 -21.38
CA ARG A 745 -10.69 -16.03 -21.95
C ARG A 745 -9.83 -15.67 -23.15
N SER A 746 -10.42 -15.00 -24.14
CA SER A 746 -9.66 -14.38 -25.23
C SER A 746 -9.49 -12.90 -24.92
N ALA A 747 -8.25 -12.42 -24.96
CA ALA A 747 -7.91 -11.01 -24.99
C ALA A 747 -7.46 -10.60 -26.40
N THR A 748 -7.41 -9.30 -26.63
CA THR A 748 -6.97 -8.68 -27.89
C THR A 748 -5.60 -8.03 -27.76
N SER A 749 -5.30 -7.45 -26.59
CA SER A 749 -4.05 -6.75 -26.30
C SER A 749 -3.82 -6.63 -24.79
N ALA A 750 -2.60 -6.23 -24.40
CA ALA A 750 -2.31 -5.82 -23.03
C ALA A 750 -2.54 -4.32 -22.84
N LEU A 751 -3.11 -3.93 -21.70
CA LEU A 751 -3.24 -2.56 -21.23
C LEU A 751 -2.08 -2.18 -20.30
N SER A 752 -1.66 -3.12 -19.44
CA SER A 752 -0.46 -2.99 -18.59
C SER A 752 0.08 -4.37 -18.23
N VAL A 753 1.40 -4.48 -18.04
CA VAL A 753 2.07 -5.73 -17.66
C VAL A 753 3.27 -5.37 -16.79
N ASP A 754 3.33 -5.93 -15.58
CA ASP A 754 4.46 -5.69 -14.67
C ASP A 754 5.77 -6.31 -15.20
N PRO A 755 6.93 -5.68 -14.91
CA PRO A 755 8.22 -6.29 -15.14
C PRO A 755 8.32 -7.67 -14.46
N GLY A 756 8.60 -8.69 -15.27
CA GLY A 756 8.64 -10.10 -14.85
C GLY A 756 7.43 -10.93 -15.28
N VAL A 757 6.41 -10.32 -15.90
CA VAL A 757 5.30 -11.04 -16.54
C VAL A 757 5.47 -11.01 -18.07
N THR A 758 5.28 -12.17 -18.70
CA THR A 758 5.29 -12.32 -20.15
C THR A 758 3.94 -12.88 -20.59
N VAL A 759 3.20 -12.12 -21.41
CA VAL A 759 2.00 -12.62 -22.09
C VAL A 759 2.42 -13.43 -23.30
N THR A 760 2.26 -14.75 -23.25
CA THR A 760 2.68 -15.67 -24.31
C THR A 760 1.57 -15.96 -25.33
N GLN A 761 0.31 -15.72 -24.95
CA GLN A 761 -0.85 -15.91 -25.81
C GLN A 761 -2.00 -15.01 -25.33
N TYR A 762 -2.71 -14.36 -26.25
CA TYR A 762 -3.93 -13.59 -25.94
C TYR A 762 -5.22 -14.38 -26.24
N ALA A 763 -5.22 -15.18 -27.32
CA ALA A 763 -6.38 -15.95 -27.77
C ALA A 763 -5.93 -17.32 -28.34
N PRO A 764 -6.79 -18.37 -28.33
CA PRO A 764 -8.17 -18.40 -27.82
C PRO A 764 -8.27 -18.38 -26.28
N THR A 765 -7.15 -18.67 -25.61
CA THR A 765 -6.97 -18.52 -24.16
C THR A 765 -5.81 -17.56 -23.88
N ILE A 766 -5.85 -16.86 -22.76
CA ILE A 766 -4.74 -16.03 -22.30
C ILE A 766 -3.72 -16.95 -21.63
N LYS A 767 -2.43 -16.79 -21.95
CA LYS A 767 -1.33 -17.49 -21.28
C LYS A 767 -0.28 -16.51 -20.79
N LEU A 768 0.12 -16.67 -19.54
CA LEU A 768 1.10 -15.83 -18.86
C LEU A 768 2.23 -16.69 -18.30
N THR A 769 3.46 -16.20 -18.39
CA THR A 769 4.61 -16.73 -17.65
C THR A 769 5.11 -15.64 -16.71
N ILE A 770 5.30 -16.00 -15.44
CA ILE A 770 5.72 -15.07 -14.37
C ILE A 770 7.08 -15.51 -13.85
N ASN A 771 8.06 -14.62 -13.93
CA ASN A 771 9.38 -14.81 -13.38
C ASN A 771 9.39 -14.51 -11.87
N THR A 772 9.32 -15.55 -11.07
CA THR A 772 9.28 -15.47 -9.60
C THR A 772 10.66 -15.53 -8.94
N ALA A 773 11.75 -15.60 -9.73
CA ALA A 773 13.09 -15.66 -9.19
C ALA A 773 13.40 -14.41 -8.35
N ALA A 774 13.78 -14.62 -7.08
CA ALA A 774 14.02 -13.55 -6.12
C ALA A 774 12.84 -12.57 -5.94
N ALA A 775 11.62 -12.97 -6.27
CA ALA A 775 10.42 -12.13 -6.15
C ALA A 775 10.02 -11.86 -4.70
N LYS A 776 10.48 -12.70 -3.75
CA LYS A 776 10.21 -12.57 -2.31
C LYS A 776 8.72 -12.43 -1.99
N GLY A 777 7.87 -13.16 -2.72
CA GLY A 777 6.42 -13.18 -2.52
C GLY A 777 5.68 -11.96 -3.09
N LYS A 778 6.37 -11.01 -3.72
CA LYS A 778 5.70 -9.84 -4.33
C LYS A 778 4.63 -10.26 -5.33
N THR A 779 3.61 -9.42 -5.46
CA THR A 779 2.59 -9.57 -6.50
C THR A 779 3.10 -9.03 -7.84
N PHE A 780 2.80 -9.76 -8.90
CA PHE A 780 2.93 -9.33 -10.29
C PHE A 780 1.54 -9.18 -10.90
N LYS A 781 1.32 -8.12 -11.68
CA LYS A 781 0.04 -7.82 -12.30
C LYS A 781 0.14 -7.77 -13.83
N ALA A 782 -0.96 -8.12 -14.49
CA ALA A 782 -1.19 -7.87 -15.91
C ALA A 782 -2.66 -7.52 -16.14
N LYS A 783 -2.93 -6.46 -16.91
CA LYS A 783 -4.27 -6.06 -17.32
C LYS A 783 -4.40 -6.17 -18.82
N LEU A 784 -5.40 -6.91 -19.29
CA LEU A 784 -5.58 -7.28 -20.70
C LEU A 784 -6.96 -6.85 -21.19
N SER A 785 -7.04 -6.35 -22.43
CA SER A 785 -8.28 -5.90 -23.05
C SER A 785 -9.02 -7.05 -23.74
N TYR A 786 -10.35 -7.06 -23.64
CA TYR A 786 -11.25 -7.86 -24.48
C TYR A 786 -11.73 -7.12 -25.72
N THR A 787 -11.66 -5.78 -25.69
CA THR A 787 -12.01 -4.95 -26.83
C THR A 787 -10.79 -4.79 -27.72
N ALA A 788 -10.96 -4.93 -29.03
CA ALA A 788 -9.89 -4.59 -29.95
C ALA A 788 -9.54 -3.11 -29.73
N PRO A 789 -8.24 -2.73 -29.63
CA PRO A 789 -7.89 -1.32 -29.73
C PRO A 789 -8.52 -0.76 -31.03
N PRO A 790 -8.94 0.52 -31.07
CA PRO A 790 -9.44 1.13 -32.29
C PRO A 790 -8.49 0.77 -33.44
N PRO A 791 -8.97 0.26 -34.59
CA PRO A 791 -8.11 -0.22 -35.65
C PRO A 791 -7.08 0.85 -36.03
N GLY A 792 -5.81 0.58 -35.75
CA GLY A 792 -4.71 1.50 -36.03
C GLY A 792 -4.13 2.28 -34.85
N GLU A 793 -4.66 2.17 -33.63
CA GLU A 793 -4.10 2.84 -32.45
C GLU A 793 -3.08 1.95 -31.71
N ILE A 794 -1.85 2.44 -31.54
CA ILE A 794 -0.74 1.78 -30.83
C ILE A 794 -0.20 2.77 -29.81
N ILE A 795 -0.19 2.42 -28.52
CA ILE A 795 0.41 3.24 -27.46
C ILE A 795 1.63 2.50 -26.90
N VAL A 796 2.75 3.20 -26.77
CA VAL A 796 3.96 2.71 -26.11
C VAL A 796 4.24 3.62 -24.92
N ASP A 797 4.20 3.04 -23.72
CA ASP A 797 4.43 3.72 -22.45
C ASP A 797 5.93 3.78 -22.09
N ASN A 798 6.35 4.64 -21.15
CA ASN A 798 7.75 4.73 -20.71
C ASN A 798 8.23 3.41 -20.10
N SER A 799 7.35 2.68 -19.42
CA SER A 799 7.66 1.35 -18.86
C SER A 799 8.04 0.31 -19.91
N SER A 800 7.64 0.53 -21.17
CA SER A 800 7.92 -0.33 -22.33
C SER A 800 8.94 0.26 -23.30
N ALA A 801 9.55 1.40 -22.97
CA ALA A 801 10.50 2.11 -23.82
C ALA A 801 11.94 1.60 -23.63
N GLU A 802 12.76 1.75 -24.67
CA GLU A 802 14.20 1.46 -24.61
C GLU A 802 14.94 2.67 -24.01
N LEU A 803 15.55 2.51 -22.84
CA LEU A 803 16.27 3.58 -22.14
C LEU A 803 17.79 3.47 -22.34
N THR A 804 18.44 4.61 -22.56
CA THR A 804 19.90 4.80 -22.50
C THR A 804 20.20 5.93 -21.53
N GLY A 805 21.12 5.72 -20.60
CA GLY A 805 21.42 6.70 -19.54
C GLY A 805 20.62 6.49 -18.26
N THR A 806 20.59 7.50 -17.38
CA THR A 806 19.95 7.39 -16.05
C THR A 806 18.62 8.14 -16.02
N TRP A 807 17.55 7.49 -16.47
CA TRP A 807 16.18 8.01 -16.35
C TRP A 807 15.57 7.59 -15.01
N ILE A 808 15.00 8.55 -14.28
CA ILE A 808 14.44 8.34 -12.93
C ILE A 808 12.93 8.25 -13.02
N SER A 809 12.36 7.12 -12.59
CA SER A 809 10.91 6.92 -12.44
C SER A 809 10.33 7.82 -11.34
N SER A 810 9.13 8.37 -11.58
CA SER A 810 8.44 9.25 -10.65
C SER A 810 6.93 9.21 -10.82
N THR A 811 6.22 9.46 -9.73
CA THR A 811 4.77 9.71 -9.68
C THR A 811 4.46 11.11 -9.15
N GLY A 812 5.49 11.95 -8.98
CA GLY A 812 5.39 13.23 -8.27
C GLY A 812 4.68 14.35 -9.02
N LEU A 813 4.49 14.21 -10.34
CA LEU A 813 3.66 15.11 -11.14
C LEU A 813 2.36 14.39 -11.50
N PRO A 814 1.19 15.06 -11.49
CA PRO A 814 -0.07 14.43 -11.89
C PRO A 814 -0.17 14.24 -13.41
N ASN A 815 -1.20 13.51 -13.85
CA ASN A 815 -1.64 13.34 -15.24
C ASN A 815 -0.70 12.57 -16.19
N TYR A 816 0.27 11.80 -15.69
CA TYR A 816 1.02 10.85 -16.51
C TYR A 816 0.15 9.68 -17.03
N TYR A 817 0.59 9.01 -18.08
CA TYR A 817 0.03 7.75 -18.55
C TYR A 817 0.70 6.57 -17.83
N GLY A 818 0.02 5.43 -17.71
CA GLY A 818 0.59 4.26 -17.04
C GLY A 818 0.77 4.42 -15.52
N SER A 819 1.77 3.73 -14.98
CA SER A 819 2.06 3.66 -13.53
C SER A 819 2.89 4.83 -12.99
N ASP A 820 3.67 5.46 -13.86
CA ASP A 820 4.70 6.45 -13.56
C ASP A 820 5.07 7.21 -14.84
N TYR A 821 5.86 8.27 -14.71
CA TYR A 821 6.63 8.84 -15.82
C TYR A 821 8.12 8.76 -15.46
N VAL A 822 9.00 8.94 -16.44
CA VAL A 822 10.43 9.06 -16.17
C VAL A 822 10.92 10.47 -16.49
N TYR A 823 11.96 10.93 -15.79
CA TYR A 823 12.61 12.20 -16.08
C TYR A 823 14.13 12.06 -16.00
N ASN A 824 14.82 12.99 -16.65
CA ASN A 824 16.27 13.12 -16.56
C ASN A 824 16.68 14.58 -16.43
N GLY A 825 17.87 14.84 -15.90
CA GLY A 825 18.49 16.16 -15.99
C GLY A 825 18.81 16.52 -17.44
N VAL A 826 18.80 17.80 -17.77
CA VAL A 826 19.24 18.26 -19.10
C VAL A 826 20.73 17.99 -19.30
N GLY A 827 21.12 17.61 -20.51
CA GLY A 827 22.49 17.20 -20.82
C GLY A 827 22.86 17.31 -22.31
N THR A 828 23.69 16.40 -22.79
CA THR A 828 24.39 16.54 -24.10
C THR A 828 23.70 15.83 -25.27
N GLY A 829 22.60 15.11 -25.00
CA GLY A 829 21.95 14.21 -25.97
C GLY A 829 22.41 12.76 -25.87
N ALA A 830 23.24 12.44 -24.88
CA ALA A 830 23.76 11.09 -24.64
C ALA A 830 22.69 10.17 -24.04
N ASP A 831 21.80 10.73 -23.20
CA ASP A 831 20.74 9.98 -22.54
C ASP A 831 19.47 10.06 -23.38
N LYS A 832 18.84 8.90 -23.61
CA LYS A 832 17.76 8.73 -24.58
C LYS A 832 16.66 7.81 -24.08
N ILE A 833 15.45 8.05 -24.55
CA ILE A 833 14.32 7.12 -24.44
C ILE A 833 13.73 6.91 -25.82
N LYS A 834 13.48 5.64 -26.19
CA LYS A 834 12.88 5.27 -27.48
C LYS A 834 11.60 4.46 -27.30
N TRP A 835 10.51 4.94 -27.89
CA TRP A 835 9.23 4.24 -27.97
C TRP A 835 9.11 3.55 -29.33
N ARG A 836 9.25 2.22 -29.34
CA ARG A 836 9.25 1.40 -30.56
C ARG A 836 7.94 0.62 -30.70
N PRO A 837 7.00 1.04 -31.58
CA PRO A 837 5.78 0.29 -31.84
C PRO A 837 6.06 -0.96 -32.70
N THR A 838 5.14 -1.93 -32.65
CA THR A 838 5.00 -2.95 -33.69
C THR A 838 3.89 -2.53 -34.64
N ILE A 839 4.26 -2.02 -35.82
CA ILE A 839 3.33 -1.60 -36.87
C ILE A 839 2.80 -2.83 -37.59
N LEU A 840 1.50 -3.09 -37.48
CA LEU A 840 0.86 -4.25 -38.12
C LEU A 840 0.40 -3.96 -39.55
N THR A 841 0.09 -2.71 -39.86
CA THR A 841 -0.43 -2.27 -41.16
C THR A 841 0.45 -1.14 -41.67
N GLU A 842 1.03 -1.32 -42.86
CA GLU A 842 1.75 -0.23 -43.52
C GLU A 842 0.77 0.90 -43.87
N GLY A 843 1.20 2.14 -43.64
CA GLY A 843 0.36 3.31 -43.91
C GLY A 843 0.83 4.57 -43.20
N ASP A 844 0.06 5.63 -43.34
CA ASP A 844 0.28 6.88 -42.64
C ASP A 844 -0.29 6.81 -41.21
N TYR A 845 0.50 7.23 -40.22
CA TYR A 845 0.10 7.28 -38.82
C TYR A 845 0.24 8.69 -38.27
N ASP A 846 -0.79 9.14 -37.56
CA ASP A 846 -0.70 10.28 -36.66
C ASP A 846 0.06 9.87 -35.40
N VAL A 847 1.20 10.51 -35.16
CA VAL A 847 2.06 10.26 -34.00
C VAL A 847 1.82 11.35 -32.96
N TYR A 848 1.56 10.95 -31.72
CA TYR A 848 1.30 11.82 -30.58
C TYR A 848 2.28 11.50 -29.45
N TYR A 849 2.57 12.50 -28.62
CA TYR A 849 3.21 12.32 -27.32
C TYR A 849 2.22 12.70 -26.21
N ARG A 850 2.47 12.17 -25.02
CA ARG A 850 1.84 12.59 -23.75
C ARG A 850 2.93 12.72 -22.71
N ILE A 851 2.78 13.72 -21.85
CA ILE A 851 3.67 14.03 -20.71
C ILE A 851 2.81 14.43 -19.49
N PRO A 852 3.31 14.27 -18.25
CA PRO A 852 2.63 14.75 -17.05
C PRO A 852 2.50 16.28 -17.02
N ASP A 853 1.85 16.81 -15.98
CA ASP A 853 1.76 18.25 -15.75
C ASP A 853 3.15 18.90 -15.68
N GLY A 854 3.32 19.96 -16.47
CA GLY A 854 4.54 20.75 -16.51
C GLY A 854 4.75 21.63 -15.28
N ASN A 855 5.97 22.12 -15.09
CA ASN A 855 6.30 23.18 -14.15
C ASN A 855 7.53 23.96 -14.63
N ALA A 856 7.90 25.03 -13.91
CA ALA A 856 9.01 25.90 -14.31
C ALA A 856 10.39 25.20 -14.40
N GLY A 857 10.56 24.02 -13.81
CA GLY A 857 11.77 23.21 -13.90
C GLY A 857 11.86 22.32 -15.15
N ARG A 858 10.78 22.23 -15.95
CA ARG A 858 10.75 21.39 -17.16
C ARG A 858 11.25 22.12 -18.39
N SER A 859 11.73 21.34 -19.36
CA SER A 859 12.25 21.89 -20.61
C SER A 859 11.18 22.59 -21.42
N THR A 860 11.57 23.64 -22.14
CA THR A 860 10.70 24.32 -23.11
C THR A 860 10.99 23.89 -24.56
N ASN A 861 12.02 23.06 -24.77
CA ASN A 861 12.48 22.64 -26.09
C ASN A 861 12.95 21.17 -26.12
N ALA A 862 12.30 20.28 -25.37
CA ALA A 862 12.60 18.87 -25.33
C ALA A 862 12.61 18.26 -26.76
N PRO A 863 13.71 17.63 -27.20
CA PRO A 863 13.89 17.21 -28.59
C PRO A 863 13.30 15.82 -28.85
N PHE A 864 12.08 15.76 -29.39
CA PHE A 864 11.47 14.54 -29.89
C PHE A 864 11.82 14.33 -31.37
N THR A 865 12.17 13.11 -31.78
CA THR A 865 12.42 12.75 -33.18
C THR A 865 11.60 11.52 -33.56
N VAL A 866 10.79 11.64 -34.62
CA VAL A 866 10.02 10.54 -35.19
C VAL A 866 10.84 9.93 -36.34
N TYR A 867 11.16 8.64 -36.25
CA TYR A 867 11.82 7.86 -37.30
C TYR A 867 10.78 7.00 -38.04
N TYR A 868 10.71 7.13 -39.36
CA TYR A 868 9.70 6.52 -40.23
C TYR A 868 10.30 6.10 -41.58
N SER A 869 9.53 5.47 -42.47
CA SER A 869 10.08 4.86 -43.70
C SER A 869 10.76 5.85 -44.65
N GLY A 870 10.44 7.14 -44.57
CA GLY A 870 11.00 8.21 -45.40
C GLY A 870 12.16 8.99 -44.76
N GLY A 871 12.60 8.61 -43.55
CA GLY A 871 13.67 9.31 -42.82
C GLY A 871 13.30 9.59 -41.36
N SER A 872 13.65 10.77 -40.87
CA SER A 872 13.34 11.21 -39.51
C SER A 872 12.97 12.69 -39.47
N GLN A 873 12.05 13.06 -38.57
CA GLN A 873 11.67 14.46 -38.34
C GLN A 873 11.75 14.81 -36.86
N ALA A 874 12.41 15.94 -36.56
CA ALA A 874 12.57 16.45 -35.20
C ALA A 874 11.50 17.48 -34.83
N TYR A 875 11.14 17.51 -33.56
CA TYR A 875 10.14 18.35 -32.94
C TYR A 875 10.68 18.88 -31.61
N ALA A 876 10.51 20.18 -31.37
CA ALA A 876 10.81 20.79 -30.08
C ALA A 876 9.53 20.89 -29.25
N VAL A 877 9.48 20.19 -28.13
CA VAL A 877 8.32 20.10 -27.24
C VAL A 877 8.50 20.99 -26.03
N ASN A 878 7.49 21.79 -25.71
CA ASN A 878 7.42 22.54 -24.46
C ASN A 878 6.75 21.68 -23.39
N GLU A 879 7.50 21.32 -22.35
CA GLU A 879 7.05 20.45 -21.25
C GLU A 879 6.57 21.22 -20.02
N GLN A 880 6.45 22.55 -20.10
CA GLN A 880 5.90 23.38 -19.03
C GLN A 880 4.37 23.50 -19.08
N VAL A 881 3.69 22.74 -19.94
CA VAL A 881 2.25 22.84 -20.18
C VAL A 881 1.45 22.32 -18.99
N VAL A 882 0.46 23.11 -18.54
CA VAL A 882 -0.47 22.76 -17.45
C VAL A 882 -1.92 23.09 -17.88
N PRO A 883 -2.87 22.14 -17.77
CA PRO A 883 -2.64 20.74 -17.40
C PRO A 883 -1.90 20.00 -18.51
N GLY A 884 -1.03 19.07 -18.12
CA GLY A 884 -0.48 18.04 -18.98
C GLY A 884 -1.49 16.93 -19.24
N GLY A 885 -1.00 15.72 -19.52
CA GLY A 885 -1.81 14.52 -19.71
C GLY A 885 -2.64 14.46 -21.00
N GLN A 886 -2.50 15.44 -21.88
CA GLN A 886 -3.14 15.45 -23.20
C GLN A 886 -2.26 14.74 -24.24
N TRP A 887 -2.90 14.07 -25.21
CA TRP A 887 -2.21 13.56 -26.39
C TRP A 887 -2.00 14.69 -27.39
N ILE A 888 -0.75 15.10 -27.60
CA ILE A 888 -0.38 16.19 -28.51
C ILE A 888 0.30 15.61 -29.74
N LYS A 889 -0.18 15.98 -30.93
CA LYS A 889 0.31 15.44 -32.21
C LYS A 889 1.70 16.01 -32.53
N LEU A 890 2.66 15.13 -32.79
CA LEU A 890 3.95 15.46 -33.40
C LEU A 890 3.77 15.66 -34.90
N GLY A 891 3.19 14.69 -35.60
CA GLY A 891 2.97 14.77 -37.04
C GLY A 891 2.31 13.53 -37.61
N THR A 892 2.08 13.52 -38.93
CA THR A 892 1.61 12.35 -39.68
C THR A 892 2.76 11.81 -40.51
N HIS A 893 3.07 10.52 -40.38
CA HIS A 893 4.23 9.91 -41.03
C HIS A 893 3.91 8.52 -41.57
N HIS A 894 4.57 8.15 -42.68
CA HIS A 894 4.41 6.85 -43.31
C HIS A 894 5.29 5.78 -42.64
N PHE A 895 4.66 4.76 -42.05
CA PHE A 895 5.32 3.62 -41.42
C PHE A 895 5.09 2.35 -42.23
N VAL A 896 6.16 1.57 -42.42
CA VAL A 896 6.09 0.20 -42.94
C VAL A 896 5.78 -0.78 -41.81
N SER A 897 5.19 -1.92 -42.14
CA SER A 897 4.94 -2.98 -41.16
C SER A 897 6.24 -3.45 -40.48
N GLY A 898 6.19 -3.72 -39.17
CA GLY A 898 7.33 -4.13 -38.35
C GLY A 898 7.69 -3.12 -37.26
N THR A 899 8.94 -3.15 -36.79
CA THR A 899 9.43 -2.37 -35.64
C THR A 899 10.51 -1.34 -36.02
N SER A 900 10.64 -1.05 -37.31
CA SER A 900 11.68 -0.17 -37.86
C SER A 900 11.46 1.30 -37.53
N GLY A 901 10.21 1.76 -37.46
CA GLY A 901 9.86 3.12 -37.04
C GLY A 901 9.69 3.24 -35.53
N TYR A 902 10.01 4.42 -34.97
CA TYR A 902 9.96 4.70 -33.52
C TYR A 902 10.03 6.20 -33.24
N VAL A 903 9.76 6.60 -31.99
CA VAL A 903 10.00 7.96 -31.50
C VAL A 903 11.15 7.94 -30.50
N GLU A 904 12.07 8.89 -30.59
CA GLU A 904 13.20 9.08 -29.68
C GLU A 904 13.11 10.46 -29.02
N LEU A 905 13.37 10.54 -27.72
CA LEU A 905 13.62 11.77 -26.98
C LEU A 905 15.03 11.72 -26.39
N THR A 906 15.73 12.85 -26.39
CA THR A 906 17.09 12.98 -25.82
C THR A 906 17.14 14.07 -24.75
N ASP A 907 18.12 13.99 -23.85
CA ASP A 907 18.39 14.98 -22.80
C ASP A 907 18.99 16.31 -23.33
N ASN A 908 19.24 16.46 -24.63
CA ASN A 908 19.78 17.68 -25.24
C ASN A 908 18.74 18.81 -25.30
N ALA A 909 18.39 19.36 -24.14
CA ALA A 909 17.33 20.33 -23.98
C ALA A 909 17.74 21.46 -23.01
N ASN A 910 16.91 22.48 -22.89
CA ASN A 910 17.05 23.55 -21.90
C ASN A 910 16.27 23.24 -20.61
N GLY A 911 16.44 24.06 -19.58
CA GLY A 911 15.73 23.91 -18.30
C GLY A 911 16.53 23.10 -17.29
N THR A 912 15.84 22.47 -16.34
CA THR A 912 16.48 21.59 -15.33
C THR A 912 16.27 20.12 -15.68
N TYR A 913 15.07 19.76 -16.11
CA TYR A 913 14.70 18.39 -16.40
C TYR A 913 13.94 18.24 -17.72
N VAL A 914 14.09 17.07 -18.34
CA VAL A 914 13.29 16.59 -19.47
C VAL A 914 12.40 15.45 -18.97
N ASN A 915 11.12 15.44 -19.37
CA ASN A 915 10.14 14.42 -18.99
C ASN A 915 9.83 13.47 -20.14
N ALA A 916 9.57 12.22 -19.81
CA ALA A 916 9.13 11.22 -20.77
C ALA A 916 8.06 10.31 -20.16
N ASP A 917 7.01 10.05 -20.91
CA ASP A 917 5.85 9.29 -20.48
C ASP A 917 5.44 8.37 -21.64
N ALA A 918 4.47 8.74 -22.48
CA ALA A 918 3.98 7.82 -23.52
C ALA A 918 3.90 8.43 -24.93
N VAL A 919 3.97 7.55 -25.94
CA VAL A 919 3.79 7.89 -27.36
C VAL A 919 2.68 7.05 -27.96
N LYS A 920 1.84 7.67 -28.78
CA LYS A 920 0.71 7.03 -29.47
C LYS A 920 0.83 7.17 -30.98
N PHE A 921 0.56 6.11 -31.72
CA PHE A 921 0.50 6.06 -33.18
C PHE A 921 -0.93 5.70 -33.58
N VAL A 922 -1.56 6.47 -34.47
CA VAL A 922 -2.94 6.22 -34.94
C VAL A 922 -2.94 6.15 -36.47
N LEU A 923 -3.23 4.99 -37.05
CA LEU A 923 -3.33 4.82 -38.51
C LEU A 923 -4.37 5.81 -39.05
N THR A 924 -3.96 6.66 -39.98
CA THR A 924 -4.87 7.55 -40.68
C THR A 924 -5.63 6.75 -41.73
N VAL A 925 -6.94 6.72 -41.61
CA VAL A 925 -7.83 6.06 -42.56
C VAL A 925 -8.52 7.16 -43.38
N PRO A 926 -8.47 7.13 -44.72
CA PRO A 926 -9.25 8.05 -45.55
C PRO A 926 -10.73 7.98 -45.14
N SER A 927 -11.36 9.14 -44.91
CA SER A 927 -12.78 9.22 -44.54
C SER A 927 -13.71 8.84 -45.68
N GLU A 928 -13.26 8.94 -46.92
CA GLU A 928 -13.97 8.48 -48.11
C GLU A 928 -13.02 7.91 -49.17
N ILE A 929 -13.51 6.93 -49.93
CA ILE A 929 -12.84 6.34 -51.08
C ILE A 929 -13.78 6.51 -52.27
N ILE A 930 -13.33 7.19 -53.32
CA ILE A 930 -14.12 7.39 -54.53
C ILE A 930 -13.42 6.67 -55.69
N VAL A 931 -14.17 5.88 -56.44
CA VAL A 931 -13.72 5.23 -57.67
C VAL A 931 -14.57 5.80 -58.80
N ASP A 932 -13.93 6.54 -59.71
CA ASP A 932 -14.57 7.15 -60.87
C ASP A 932 -14.73 6.16 -62.03
N ASN A 933 -15.50 6.49 -63.07
CA ASN A 933 -15.62 5.61 -64.25
C ASN A 933 -14.29 5.45 -64.99
N SER A 934 -13.38 6.43 -64.91
CA SER A 934 -12.03 6.33 -65.51
C SER A 934 -11.15 5.28 -64.84
N ASP A 935 -11.44 4.95 -63.58
CA ASP A 935 -10.67 4.00 -62.75
C ASP A 935 -11.39 2.64 -62.60
N ALA A 936 -12.56 2.48 -63.22
CA ALA A 936 -13.37 1.28 -63.14
C ALA A 936 -12.96 0.22 -64.18
N GLU A 937 -13.21 -1.06 -63.86
CA GLU A 937 -13.05 -2.17 -64.80
C GLU A 937 -14.28 -2.21 -65.74
N LEU A 938 -14.08 -1.98 -67.04
CA LEU A 938 -15.14 -2.04 -68.06
C LEU A 938 -15.15 -3.39 -68.80
N PHE A 939 -16.33 -3.97 -68.97
CA PHE A 939 -16.58 -5.20 -69.73
C PHE A 939 -17.68 -4.93 -70.76
N GLY A 940 -17.45 -5.33 -72.01
CA GLY A 940 -18.42 -5.07 -73.09
C GLY A 940 -18.33 -3.65 -73.67
N THR A 941 -19.42 -3.14 -74.24
CA THR A 941 -19.42 -1.86 -74.96
C THR A 941 -19.96 -0.71 -74.10
N TRP A 942 -19.06 0.03 -73.46
CA TRP A 942 -19.38 1.28 -72.77
C TRP A 942 -18.88 2.48 -73.57
N LEU A 943 -19.75 3.45 -73.81
CA LEU A 943 -19.44 4.67 -74.55
C LEU A 943 -19.28 5.85 -73.58
N PHE A 944 -18.16 6.55 -73.67
CA PHE A 944 -17.91 7.77 -72.91
C PHE A 944 -18.74 8.94 -73.42
N SER A 945 -19.21 9.80 -72.53
CA SER A 945 -20.02 10.96 -72.87
C SER A 945 -19.90 12.07 -71.84
N THR A 946 -20.16 13.29 -72.31
CA THR A 946 -20.33 14.50 -71.49
C THR A 946 -21.69 15.16 -71.77
N GLY A 947 -22.59 14.45 -72.46
CA GLY A 947 -23.83 15.01 -73.01
C GLY A 947 -24.91 15.27 -71.97
N LEU A 948 -24.90 14.55 -70.85
CA LEU A 948 -25.73 14.82 -69.68
C LEU A 948 -24.92 15.62 -68.65
N PRO A 949 -25.49 16.66 -68.01
CA PRO A 949 -24.80 17.42 -66.97
C PRO A 949 -24.66 16.62 -65.66
N ASN A 950 -23.87 17.16 -64.72
CA ASN A 950 -23.73 16.69 -63.34
C ASN A 950 -23.05 15.33 -63.12
N TYR A 951 -22.18 14.86 -64.02
CA TYR A 951 -21.31 13.70 -63.78
C TYR A 951 -20.15 13.99 -62.80
N TYR A 952 -19.48 12.95 -62.29
CA TYR A 952 -18.23 13.02 -61.53
C TYR A 952 -17.02 12.92 -62.47
N GLY A 953 -15.89 13.49 -62.09
CA GLY A 953 -14.70 13.48 -62.94
C GLY A 953 -14.86 14.24 -64.27
N SER A 954 -14.24 13.70 -65.31
CA SER A 954 -14.16 14.34 -66.64
C SER A 954 -15.30 13.97 -67.60
N ASP A 955 -15.94 12.83 -67.40
CA ASP A 955 -17.01 12.29 -68.24
C ASP A 955 -17.85 11.26 -67.46
N TYR A 956 -18.77 10.58 -68.12
CA TYR A 956 -19.41 9.37 -67.62
C TYR A 956 -19.49 8.35 -68.76
N VAL A 957 -19.85 7.10 -68.47
CA VAL A 957 -20.08 6.08 -69.48
C VAL A 957 -21.53 5.63 -69.53
N TYR A 958 -21.98 5.17 -70.70
CA TYR A 958 -23.29 4.55 -70.86
C TYR A 958 -23.23 3.34 -71.79
N SER A 959 -24.16 2.41 -71.62
CA SER A 959 -24.41 1.32 -72.56
C SER A 959 -25.88 1.26 -72.96
N ASN A 960 -26.18 0.64 -74.10
CA ASN A 960 -27.55 0.27 -74.46
C ASN A 960 -28.04 -0.80 -73.50
N THR A 961 -29.32 -0.77 -73.13
CA THR A 961 -29.92 -1.83 -72.30
C THR A 961 -29.89 -3.17 -73.03
N GLY A 962 -29.47 -4.24 -72.34
CA GLY A 962 -29.26 -5.55 -72.91
C GLY A 962 -29.46 -6.69 -71.92
N THR A 963 -28.73 -7.79 -72.10
CA THR A 963 -28.93 -9.03 -71.32
C THR A 963 -28.03 -9.15 -70.09
N GLY A 964 -27.27 -8.11 -69.74
CA GLY A 964 -26.25 -8.16 -68.68
C GLY A 964 -24.84 -8.48 -69.20
N ALA A 965 -24.61 -8.35 -70.50
CA ALA A 965 -23.32 -8.62 -71.14
C ALA A 965 -22.32 -7.48 -70.91
N ASP A 966 -22.80 -6.24 -70.92
CA ASP A 966 -21.99 -5.06 -70.65
C ASP A 966 -22.01 -4.77 -69.15
N LYS A 967 -20.82 -4.64 -68.55
CA LYS A 967 -20.65 -4.47 -67.10
C LYS A 967 -19.58 -3.45 -66.79
N ILE A 968 -19.74 -2.75 -65.68
CA ILE A 968 -18.71 -1.87 -65.11
C ILE A 968 -18.53 -2.22 -63.64
N ARG A 969 -17.29 -2.25 -63.18
CA ARG A 969 -16.95 -2.61 -61.81
C ARG A 969 -16.02 -1.58 -61.17
N TRP A 970 -16.46 -0.99 -60.06
CA TRP A 970 -15.67 -0.11 -59.22
C TRP A 970 -15.09 -0.89 -58.06
N ARG A 971 -13.76 -1.10 -58.08
CA ARG A 971 -13.03 -1.88 -57.07
C ARG A 971 -12.17 -0.97 -56.19
N PRO A 972 -12.61 -0.61 -54.97
CA PRO A 972 -11.78 0.16 -54.04
C PRO A 972 -10.65 -0.70 -53.46
N THR A 973 -9.60 -0.04 -52.97
CA THR A 973 -8.71 -0.61 -51.95
C THR A 973 -9.23 -0.20 -50.58
N ILE A 974 -9.88 -1.10 -49.86
CA ILE A 974 -10.39 -0.87 -48.51
C ILE A 974 -9.20 -0.88 -47.53
N PRO A 975 -8.92 0.23 -46.83
CA PRO A 975 -7.73 0.34 -45.97
C PRO A 975 -7.89 -0.44 -44.66
N VAL A 976 -9.11 -0.54 -44.11
CA VAL A 976 -9.40 -1.18 -42.83
C VAL A 976 -10.72 -1.94 -42.92
N THR A 977 -10.75 -3.18 -42.41
CA THR A 977 -11.96 -3.98 -42.30
C THR A 977 -13.01 -3.25 -41.45
N GLY A 978 -14.27 -3.19 -41.91
CA GLY A 978 -15.33 -2.50 -41.20
C GLY A 978 -16.58 -2.26 -42.04
N ASP A 979 -17.56 -1.60 -41.45
CA ASP A 979 -18.77 -1.19 -42.17
C ASP A 979 -18.48 0.07 -43.00
N TYR A 980 -18.94 0.07 -44.25
CA TYR A 980 -18.87 1.22 -45.15
C TYR A 980 -20.24 1.47 -45.77
N GLN A 981 -20.67 2.72 -45.76
CA GLN A 981 -21.74 3.24 -46.57
C GLN A 981 -21.28 3.34 -48.03
N VAL A 982 -21.99 2.69 -48.93
CA VAL A 982 -21.70 2.65 -50.36
C VAL A 982 -22.68 3.55 -51.09
N TYR A 983 -22.18 4.56 -51.78
CA TYR A 983 -22.94 5.52 -52.56
C TYR A 983 -22.64 5.37 -54.05
N TYR A 984 -23.62 5.68 -54.88
CA TYR A 984 -23.44 5.90 -56.32
C TYR A 984 -23.69 7.37 -56.67
N ARG A 985 -23.05 7.84 -57.73
CA ARG A 985 -23.31 9.12 -58.39
C ARG A 985 -23.44 8.84 -59.88
N ILE A 986 -24.43 9.47 -60.51
CA ILE A 986 -24.73 9.38 -61.95
C ILE A 986 -25.09 10.77 -62.48
N PRO A 987 -24.92 11.04 -63.79
CA PRO A 987 -25.36 12.29 -64.40
C PRO A 987 -26.89 12.44 -64.42
N ASP A 988 -27.38 13.60 -64.84
CA ASP A 988 -28.82 13.90 -64.90
C ASP A 988 -29.59 12.88 -65.76
N GLY A 989 -30.70 12.38 -65.19
CA GLY A 989 -31.60 11.46 -65.86
C GLY A 989 -32.43 12.07 -66.99
N ASN A 990 -32.86 11.24 -67.93
CA ASN A 990 -33.91 11.57 -68.90
C ASN A 990 -34.76 10.34 -69.22
N THR A 991 -35.83 10.50 -70.02
CA THR A 991 -36.78 9.42 -70.33
C THR A 991 -36.17 8.23 -71.10
N ALA A 992 -34.94 8.36 -71.63
CA ALA A 992 -34.23 7.27 -72.30
C ALA A 992 -33.41 6.40 -71.33
N ARG A 993 -33.31 6.77 -70.05
CA ARG A 993 -32.54 6.04 -69.03
C ARG A 993 -33.34 4.93 -68.36
N ALA A 994 -32.62 3.93 -67.84
CA ALA A 994 -33.22 2.80 -67.15
C ALA A 994 -33.91 3.24 -65.86
N THR A 995 -35.08 2.67 -65.56
CA THR A 995 -35.74 2.85 -64.26
C THR A 995 -35.37 1.76 -63.25
N ASN A 996 -34.56 0.77 -63.64
CA ASN A 996 -34.20 -0.39 -62.82
C ASN A 996 -32.74 -0.85 -63.02
N ALA A 997 -31.81 0.09 -63.20
CA ALA A 997 -30.39 -0.20 -63.36
C ALA A 997 -29.85 -1.05 -62.18
N PRO A 998 -29.26 -2.23 -62.43
CA PRO A 998 -28.88 -3.18 -61.39
C PRO A 998 -27.47 -2.92 -60.83
N PHE A 999 -27.38 -2.24 -59.70
CA PHE A 999 -26.13 -2.07 -58.93
C PHE A 999 -25.98 -3.18 -57.90
N LYS A 1000 -24.93 -4.00 -58.00
CA LYS A 1000 -24.65 -5.08 -57.07
C LYS A 1000 -23.40 -4.80 -56.26
N VAL A 1001 -23.55 -4.72 -54.93
CA VAL A 1001 -22.45 -4.51 -53.99
C VAL A 1001 -21.97 -5.88 -53.50
N TYR A 1002 -20.69 -6.17 -53.68
CA TYR A 1002 -20.00 -7.36 -53.19
C TYR A 1002 -19.18 -6.98 -51.95
N TYR A 1003 -19.42 -7.68 -50.84
CA TYR A 1003 -18.88 -7.33 -49.52
C TYR A 1003 -18.59 -8.62 -48.72
N ASP A 1004 -18.05 -8.49 -47.51
CA ASP A 1004 -17.75 -9.66 -46.68
C ASP A 1004 -19.03 -10.41 -46.28
N GLY A 1005 -19.09 -11.71 -46.57
CA GLY A 1005 -20.28 -12.53 -46.34
C GLY A 1005 -21.31 -12.55 -47.48
N GLY A 1006 -21.09 -11.87 -48.61
CA GLY A 1006 -21.93 -12.08 -49.81
C GLY A 1006 -22.03 -10.90 -50.78
N SER A 1007 -23.22 -10.71 -51.34
CA SER A 1007 -23.50 -9.60 -52.27
C SER A 1007 -24.97 -9.20 -52.21
N GLN A 1008 -25.26 -7.91 -52.42
CA GLN A 1008 -26.62 -7.37 -52.41
C GLN A 1008 -26.88 -6.59 -53.69
N LEU A 1009 -28.04 -6.85 -54.32
CA LEU A 1009 -28.49 -6.17 -55.53
C LEU A 1009 -29.42 -5.00 -55.16
N TYR A 1010 -29.17 -3.85 -55.77
CA TYR A 1010 -29.96 -2.64 -55.71
C TYR A 1010 -30.44 -2.28 -57.12
N THR A 1011 -31.69 -1.81 -57.22
CA THR A 1011 -32.23 -1.32 -58.49
C THR A 1011 -32.35 0.19 -58.41
N VAL A 1012 -31.72 0.89 -59.35
CA VAL A 1012 -31.65 2.34 -59.40
C VAL A 1012 -32.53 2.86 -60.53
N ASN A 1013 -33.37 3.84 -60.22
CA ASN A 1013 -34.11 4.57 -61.24
C ASN A 1013 -33.31 5.79 -61.70
N GLU A 1014 -32.65 5.65 -62.85
CA GLU A 1014 -31.80 6.70 -63.42
C GLU A 1014 -32.60 7.84 -64.07
N GLN A 1015 -33.94 7.79 -64.11
CA GLN A 1015 -34.77 8.88 -64.63
C GLN A 1015 -35.14 9.93 -63.58
N THR A 1016 -35.19 9.55 -62.30
CA THR A 1016 -35.82 10.36 -61.23
C THR A 1016 -34.83 11.09 -60.33
N VAL A 1017 -33.53 10.97 -60.59
CA VAL A 1017 -32.47 11.58 -59.78
C VAL A 1017 -32.05 12.90 -60.45
N PRO A 1018 -32.13 14.08 -59.78
CA PRO A 1018 -31.27 15.19 -60.20
C PRO A 1018 -29.84 14.68 -60.06
N GLY A 1019 -29.15 14.49 -61.17
CA GLY A 1019 -27.84 13.88 -61.22
C GLY A 1019 -26.83 14.67 -60.41
N GLY A 1020 -25.66 14.06 -60.22
CA GLY A 1020 -24.56 14.68 -59.49
C GLY A 1020 -24.72 14.77 -57.98
N VAL A 1021 -25.65 14.03 -57.40
CA VAL A 1021 -25.76 13.80 -55.95
C VAL A 1021 -25.29 12.39 -55.61
N TRP A 1022 -24.59 12.23 -54.49
CA TRP A 1022 -24.24 10.91 -53.94
C TRP A 1022 -25.46 10.27 -53.29
N MET A 1023 -25.89 9.13 -53.83
CA MET A 1023 -27.08 8.40 -53.39
C MET A 1023 -26.67 7.09 -52.73
N LEU A 1024 -27.18 6.82 -51.52
CA LEU A 1024 -26.82 5.63 -50.75
C LEU A 1024 -27.43 4.37 -51.41
N LEU A 1025 -26.60 3.37 -51.68
CA LEU A 1025 -27.05 1.99 -51.95
C LEU A 1025 -27.34 1.28 -50.63
N GLY A 1026 -26.37 1.26 -49.71
CA GLY A 1026 -26.52 0.64 -48.40
C GLY A 1026 -25.24 0.69 -47.59
N THR A 1027 -25.28 0.10 -46.39
CA THR A 1027 -24.12 -0.05 -45.50
C THR A 1027 -23.72 -1.53 -45.45
N HIS A 1028 -22.45 -1.83 -45.68
CA HIS A 1028 -21.96 -3.20 -45.79
C HIS A 1028 -20.60 -3.39 -45.12
N HIS A 1029 -20.34 -4.58 -44.58
CA HIS A 1029 -19.06 -4.94 -43.97
C HIS A 1029 -18.05 -5.33 -45.07
N PHE A 1030 -16.93 -4.61 -45.18
CA PHE A 1030 -15.86 -4.91 -46.12
C PHE A 1030 -14.61 -5.39 -45.38
N LEU A 1031 -13.90 -6.37 -45.95
CA LEU A 1031 -12.54 -6.71 -45.54
C LEU A 1031 -11.56 -5.69 -46.11
N ALA A 1032 -10.48 -5.40 -45.38
CA ALA A 1032 -9.34 -4.68 -45.92
C ALA A 1032 -8.79 -5.39 -47.19
N GLY A 1033 -8.35 -4.60 -48.17
CA GLY A 1033 -7.91 -5.07 -49.48
C GLY A 1033 -8.91 -4.75 -50.60
N THR A 1034 -8.88 -5.52 -51.69
CA THR A 1034 -9.61 -5.21 -52.95
C THR A 1034 -10.70 -6.24 -53.28
N THR A 1035 -11.11 -7.03 -52.28
CA THR A 1035 -12.05 -8.15 -52.46
C THR A 1035 -13.48 -7.69 -52.66
N GLY A 1036 -13.91 -6.60 -52.00
CA GLY A 1036 -15.22 -5.99 -52.20
C GLY A 1036 -15.23 -4.96 -53.33
N TYR A 1037 -16.37 -4.82 -54.01
CA TYR A 1037 -16.55 -3.94 -55.16
C TYR A 1037 -18.04 -3.70 -55.47
N VAL A 1038 -18.33 -2.71 -56.30
CA VAL A 1038 -19.66 -2.50 -56.88
C VAL A 1038 -19.64 -2.85 -58.36
N GLU A 1039 -20.65 -3.57 -58.84
CA GLU A 1039 -20.82 -3.93 -60.24
C GLU A 1039 -22.18 -3.43 -60.75
N LEU A 1040 -22.20 -2.79 -61.91
CA LEU A 1040 -23.41 -2.44 -62.65
C LEU A 1040 -23.42 -3.19 -63.98
N THR A 1041 -24.60 -3.63 -64.43
CA THR A 1041 -24.77 -4.33 -65.72
C THR A 1041 -25.85 -3.66 -66.57
N ASP A 1042 -25.80 -3.85 -67.89
CA ASP A 1042 -26.81 -3.38 -68.84
C ASP A 1042 -28.15 -4.13 -68.79
N ASN A 1043 -28.33 -5.10 -67.88
CA ASN A 1043 -29.58 -5.86 -67.71
C ASN A 1043 -30.68 -5.02 -67.05
N ALA A 1044 -31.21 -4.05 -67.79
CA ALA A 1044 -32.20 -3.09 -67.34
C ALA A 1044 -33.23 -2.80 -68.44
N ASN A 1045 -34.27 -2.03 -68.11
CA ASN A 1045 -35.24 -1.51 -69.06
C ASN A 1045 -34.78 -0.15 -69.63
N GLY A 1046 -35.57 0.43 -70.54
CA GLY A 1046 -35.25 1.74 -71.15
C GLY A 1046 -34.42 1.60 -72.42
N SER A 1047 -33.69 2.65 -72.78
CA SER A 1047 -32.76 2.61 -73.93
C SER A 1047 -31.30 2.53 -73.49
N TYR A 1048 -30.95 3.12 -72.34
CA TYR A 1048 -29.57 3.21 -71.88
C TYR A 1048 -29.45 3.07 -70.36
N VAL A 1049 -28.32 2.53 -69.92
CA VAL A 1049 -27.85 2.50 -68.52
C VAL A 1049 -26.64 3.41 -68.38
N ASN A 1050 -26.63 4.29 -67.39
CA ASN A 1050 -25.53 5.21 -67.10
C ASN A 1050 -24.64 4.69 -65.97
N ALA A 1051 -23.34 4.97 -66.05
CA ALA A 1051 -22.38 4.69 -65.00
C ALA A 1051 -21.36 5.82 -64.88
N ASP A 1052 -21.00 6.17 -63.65
CA ASP A 1052 -20.14 7.31 -63.34
C ASP A 1052 -19.26 6.92 -62.14
N ALA A 1053 -19.60 7.28 -60.90
CA ALA A 1053 -18.70 7.04 -59.77
C ALA A 1053 -19.37 6.33 -58.57
N ILE A 1054 -18.55 5.62 -57.80
CA ILE A 1054 -18.93 4.97 -56.54
C ILE A 1054 -18.09 5.52 -55.39
N LYS A 1055 -18.74 5.78 -54.25
CA LYS A 1055 -18.08 6.26 -53.03
C LYS A 1055 -18.31 5.34 -51.86
N PHE A 1056 -17.26 5.00 -51.13
CA PHE A 1056 -17.28 4.24 -49.89
C PHE A 1056 -16.93 5.18 -48.74
N VAL A 1057 -17.80 5.30 -47.75
CA VAL A 1057 -17.61 6.13 -46.55
C VAL A 1057 -17.67 5.23 -45.34
N ARG A 1058 -16.65 5.27 -44.49
CA ARG A 1058 -16.59 4.44 -43.28
C ARG A 1058 -17.56 4.91 -42.21
#